data_AF-A0A2E9VVD4-F1
#
_entry.id   AF-A0A2E9VVD4-F1
#
_cell.length_a   1.000
_cell.length_b   1.000
_cell.length_c   1.000
_cell.angle_alpha   90.00
_cell.angle_beta   90.00
_cell.angle_gamma   90.00
#
_symmetry.space_group_name_H-M   'P 1'
#
loop_
_entity.id
_entity.type
_entity.pdbx_description
1 polymer ?
#
loop_
_entity_poly.entity_id
_entity_poly.type
_entity_poly.pdbx_seq_one_letter_code
_entity_poly.pdbx_strand_id
1 'polypeptide(L)'
;MGWEMVGMNRLRGWKSLQLMLALIVPVSSGCHTGFPKYYFLGKPKPQLEQYRETGQEIDHPNVAQAHPPEIETTAPPRTVANSDASRDEIWDLGLQEAVHLSLANSDIIRSAGQFLSPGNTLLANPTQVASIYDPAIQDSGVLFGGVGTEAALADFDANLTSSLTYGRNETVQNNPFFGGAPGGVLEQETGAFNTALTKNFAYGANFALAHEVNYTSSNAQGLLFPSVYTGNVQARYRQQLLSGSGADFVRVAGPLSDGFAGITGVSNGVLIARINADISITQFEANVRNLVKDVEDTYWDLYLAYRNFDTSVTARNTALDTWRVAKAKRDLGGVRGFTNSEEAQARDRYFETRAQAENSLGTLYVTEQRLRELLGLPVNDRKVIRPADDPIAARLQADWYQALALGLTERVEVRRQKWNIKSLELQLGAAKNLARPRLDLIAQYQVNGFGDHLLGNSDLDKNGGDLNTFYHKIAEGEETGYTYGLEFSMPFGLRQAKSQVRNIELRLTKARKVLAAQELEVGHEIAVSFQQLETSYATAVSNFSRRSAALERVRMIGQELEVGSGSNTLDRYLRAQESLAAAENSYHQSLVDYNKAIVNMYFRQGTLLQQDNIHLMEGKWEPEAYRQAFARAKSRAHAIPAPHLRTVPEAFAADDHVDEVGFAAPEASQRQWNPETGLEPYPEELPLPIDSLNPEEGDEMESPEVPPAPGEMKKESDKPKYFENDKSPQLIMPNPVEGQEVRQETPKFNPSEVSLSAIKTSVTPQVSSVSNPSEPSENQGKVQLPEIMQTNGLRNVLNPKDQEHSPLENANLEWKPAPTPEMSNSPVGKTSVKSLVPDKSAQGRTSKFPKGEVKLPTSASGMAHDLGKAIPAYK
;
A
#
# COMPACT_ATOMS: atom_id res chain seq x y z
N MET A 1 -71.97 -62.66 15.76
CA MET A 1 -71.74 -62.97 14.34
C MET A 1 -72.38 -61.86 13.52
N GLY A 2 -71.77 -61.26 12.50
CA GLY A 2 -70.36 -61.37 12.09
C GLY A 2 -70.12 -60.69 10.73
N TRP A 3 -69.32 -59.62 10.72
CA TRP A 3 -68.74 -58.97 9.54
C TRP A 3 -69.68 -58.46 8.43
N GLU A 4 -69.87 -57.14 8.38
CA GLU A 4 -69.55 -56.39 7.16
C GLU A 4 -68.68 -55.17 7.52
N MET A 5 -67.55 -55.03 6.84
CA MET A 5 -66.67 -53.86 6.87
C MET A 5 -66.09 -53.68 5.46
N VAL A 6 -65.68 -52.43 5.17
CA VAL A 6 -65.04 -51.88 3.94
C VAL A 6 -65.98 -50.92 3.21
N GLY A 7 -65.55 -49.66 3.05
CA GLY A 7 -66.34 -48.67 2.31
C GLY A 7 -65.70 -47.30 2.07
N MET A 8 -65.08 -46.65 3.07
CA MET A 8 -64.88 -45.17 2.98
C MET A 8 -63.49 -44.58 3.33
N ASN A 9 -62.54 -45.35 3.89
CA ASN A 9 -61.24 -44.78 4.32
C ASN A 9 -60.17 -44.61 3.22
N ARG A 10 -60.38 -45.11 1.98
CA ARG A 10 -59.34 -45.10 0.94
C ARG A 10 -59.16 -43.77 0.18
N LEU A 11 -60.17 -42.91 0.12
CA LEU A 11 -60.12 -41.68 -0.70
C LEU A 11 -59.38 -40.50 -0.04
N ARG A 12 -59.39 -40.39 1.30
CA ARG A 12 -58.78 -39.25 2.01
C ARG A 12 -57.25 -39.39 2.13
N GLY A 13 -56.78 -40.62 2.44
CA GLY A 13 -55.35 -40.94 2.48
C GLY A 13 -54.63 -40.82 1.14
N TRP A 14 -55.34 -41.00 0.01
CA TRP A 14 -54.74 -40.87 -1.32
C TRP A 14 -54.40 -39.41 -1.65
N LYS A 15 -55.22 -38.45 -1.22
CA LYS A 15 -54.94 -37.01 -1.38
C LYS A 15 -53.78 -36.53 -0.50
N SER A 16 -53.67 -36.98 0.74
CA SER A 16 -52.51 -36.65 1.59
C SER A 16 -51.22 -37.31 1.07
N LEU A 17 -51.29 -38.52 0.52
CA LEU A 17 -50.15 -39.15 -0.15
C LEU A 17 -49.73 -38.38 -1.41
N GLN A 18 -50.68 -37.93 -2.23
CA GLN A 18 -50.40 -37.08 -3.40
C GLN A 18 -49.77 -35.74 -3.02
N LEU A 19 -50.19 -35.12 -1.92
CA LEU A 19 -49.64 -33.84 -1.46
C LEU A 19 -48.22 -34.03 -0.89
N MET A 20 -47.96 -35.11 -0.14
CA MET A 20 -46.59 -35.52 0.20
C MET A 20 -45.72 -35.77 -1.04
N LEU A 21 -46.24 -36.52 -2.03
CA LEU A 21 -45.48 -36.81 -3.25
C LEU A 21 -45.16 -35.52 -4.02
N ALA A 22 -46.12 -34.59 -4.11
CA ALA A 22 -45.93 -33.29 -4.75
C ALA A 22 -44.90 -32.41 -4.02
N LEU A 23 -44.73 -32.55 -2.70
CA LEU A 23 -43.67 -31.88 -1.94
C LEU A 23 -42.30 -32.56 -2.10
N ILE A 24 -42.27 -33.88 -2.33
CA ILE A 24 -41.03 -34.67 -2.51
C ILE A 24 -40.47 -34.53 -3.93
N VAL A 25 -41.32 -34.38 -4.96
CA VAL A 25 -40.89 -34.21 -6.37
C VAL A 25 -39.89 -33.06 -6.58
N PRO A 26 -40.09 -31.82 -6.07
CA PRO A 26 -39.10 -30.75 -6.24
C PRO A 26 -37.79 -31.00 -5.47
N VAL A 27 -37.81 -31.77 -4.38
CA VAL A 27 -36.62 -32.09 -3.56
C VAL A 27 -35.82 -33.27 -4.13
N SER A 28 -36.50 -34.21 -4.79
CA SER A 28 -35.87 -35.36 -5.45
C SER A 28 -35.44 -35.09 -6.90
N SER A 29 -35.82 -33.94 -7.47
CA SER A 29 -35.39 -33.47 -8.80
C SER A 29 -33.97 -32.85 -8.77
N GLY A 30 -33.03 -33.50 -8.08
CA GLY A 30 -31.61 -33.18 -8.16
C GLY A 30 -31.06 -33.44 -9.57
N CYS A 31 -30.01 -32.70 -9.95
CA CYS A 31 -29.53 -32.54 -11.33
C CYS A 31 -29.20 -33.84 -12.10
N HIS A 32 -30.20 -34.53 -12.65
CA HIS A 32 -30.02 -35.55 -13.67
C HIS A 32 -31.14 -35.62 -14.73
N THR A 33 -31.99 -34.60 -14.82
CA THR A 33 -32.86 -34.38 -16.00
C THR A 33 -32.01 -33.99 -17.20
N GLY A 34 -31.55 -34.98 -17.97
CA GLY A 34 -30.88 -34.73 -19.25
C GLY A 34 -31.79 -33.90 -20.16
N PHE A 35 -31.26 -32.79 -20.69
CA PHE A 35 -32.05 -31.78 -21.40
C PHE A 35 -32.96 -32.42 -22.47
N PRO A 36 -34.28 -32.15 -22.46
CA PRO A 36 -35.18 -32.71 -23.45
C PRO A 36 -34.75 -32.25 -24.85
N LYS A 37 -34.58 -33.20 -25.77
CA LYS A 37 -34.22 -32.90 -27.16
C LYS A 37 -35.37 -32.20 -27.87
N TYR A 38 -35.39 -30.87 -27.81
CA TYR A 38 -36.34 -30.04 -28.54
C TYR A 38 -36.08 -30.13 -30.06
N TYR A 39 -36.85 -30.95 -30.76
CA TYR A 39 -36.88 -30.97 -32.22
C TYR A 39 -37.79 -29.86 -32.74
N PHE A 40 -37.24 -28.66 -32.91
CA PHE A 40 -37.96 -27.52 -33.47
C PHE A 40 -38.24 -27.76 -34.97
N LEU A 41 -39.52 -27.88 -35.35
CA LEU A 41 -39.92 -27.97 -36.77
C LEU A 41 -39.93 -26.59 -37.43
N GLY A 42 -38.74 -26.13 -37.80
CA GLY A 42 -38.51 -24.92 -38.59
C GLY A 42 -37.02 -24.72 -38.81
N LYS A 43 -36.64 -23.96 -39.85
CA LYS A 43 -35.25 -23.46 -39.92
C LYS A 43 -35.01 -22.53 -38.72
N PRO A 44 -33.83 -22.57 -38.07
CA PRO A 44 -33.53 -21.64 -36.99
C PRO A 44 -33.66 -20.19 -37.50
N LYS A 45 -34.13 -19.30 -36.64
CA LYS A 45 -33.97 -17.86 -36.88
C LYS A 45 -32.48 -17.54 -36.67
N PRO A 46 -31.85 -16.69 -37.50
CA PRO A 46 -30.39 -16.44 -37.41
C PRO A 46 -29.95 -15.89 -36.04
N GLN A 47 -30.84 -15.19 -35.33
CA GLN A 47 -30.63 -14.74 -33.94
C GLN A 47 -30.34 -15.89 -32.95
N LEU A 48 -30.76 -17.13 -33.25
CA LEU A 48 -30.54 -18.31 -32.41
C LEU A 48 -29.21 -19.02 -32.71
N GLU A 49 -28.64 -18.79 -33.90
CA GLU A 49 -27.25 -19.16 -34.22
C GLU A 49 -26.30 -18.15 -33.57
N GLN A 50 -26.65 -16.85 -33.59
CA GLN A 50 -25.93 -15.78 -32.89
C GLN A 50 -25.74 -16.07 -31.39
N TYR A 51 -26.78 -16.49 -30.65
CA TYR A 51 -26.62 -16.89 -29.23
C TYR A 51 -25.69 -18.09 -29.01
N ARG A 52 -25.48 -18.94 -30.02
CA ARG A 52 -24.58 -20.10 -29.93
C ARG A 52 -23.13 -19.75 -30.26
N GLU A 53 -22.93 -18.75 -31.12
CA GLU A 53 -21.62 -18.26 -31.55
C GLU A 53 -21.06 -17.21 -30.59
N THR A 54 -21.84 -16.17 -30.27
CA THR A 54 -21.46 -15.14 -29.28
C THR A 54 -21.28 -15.73 -27.87
N GLY A 55 -21.92 -16.87 -27.56
CA GLY A 55 -21.69 -17.62 -26.31
C GLY A 55 -20.31 -18.31 -26.21
N GLN A 56 -19.49 -18.25 -27.26
CA GLN A 56 -18.09 -18.71 -27.29
C GLN A 56 -17.12 -17.65 -27.85
N GLU A 57 -17.63 -16.44 -28.11
CA GLU A 57 -16.83 -15.30 -28.55
C GLU A 57 -16.03 -14.75 -27.36
N ILE A 58 -14.83 -14.23 -27.63
CA ILE A 58 -14.01 -13.59 -26.60
C ILE A 58 -14.60 -12.19 -26.38
N ASP A 59 -15.42 -12.04 -25.34
CA ASP A 59 -15.89 -10.74 -24.92
C ASP A 59 -14.70 -9.87 -24.49
N HIS A 60 -14.65 -8.65 -25.02
CA HIS A 60 -13.63 -7.65 -24.75
C HIS A 60 -14.31 -6.50 -23.99
N PRO A 61 -14.53 -6.66 -22.67
CA PRO A 61 -15.38 -5.75 -21.90
C PRO A 61 -14.77 -4.34 -21.83
N ASN A 62 -15.43 -3.40 -22.50
CA ASN A 62 -15.04 -1.99 -22.46
C ASN A 62 -15.68 -1.30 -21.24
N VAL A 63 -14.84 -0.80 -20.33
CA VAL A 63 -15.28 -0.03 -19.16
C VAL A 63 -15.47 1.43 -19.57
N ALA A 64 -16.54 2.07 -19.09
CA ALA A 64 -16.83 3.49 -19.39
C ALA A 64 -15.94 4.47 -18.60
N GLN A 65 -14.62 4.35 -18.78
CA GLN A 65 -13.59 5.24 -18.25
C GLN A 65 -12.82 5.85 -19.43
N ALA A 66 -12.38 7.11 -19.29
CA ALA A 66 -11.48 7.73 -20.26
C ALA A 66 -10.08 7.09 -20.16
N HIS A 67 -9.30 7.15 -21.24
CA HIS A 67 -7.90 6.75 -21.16
C HIS A 67 -7.09 7.82 -20.42
N PRO A 68 -5.94 7.46 -19.80
CA PRO A 68 -5.04 8.45 -19.22
C PRO A 68 -4.58 9.45 -20.29
N PRO A 69 -4.55 10.77 -20.03
CA PRO A 69 -4.19 11.77 -21.04
C PRO A 69 -2.74 11.60 -21.55
N GLU A 70 -1.88 10.93 -20.78
CA GLU A 70 -0.53 10.53 -21.17
C GLU A 70 -0.51 9.52 -22.33
N ILE A 71 -1.59 8.73 -22.48
CA ILE A 71 -1.77 7.80 -23.60
C ILE A 71 -2.48 8.50 -24.78
N GLU A 72 -3.46 9.37 -24.51
CA GLU A 72 -4.17 10.09 -25.59
C GLU A 72 -3.29 11.12 -26.32
N THR A 73 -2.26 11.67 -25.66
CA THR A 73 -1.39 12.71 -26.22
C THR A 73 -0.02 12.23 -26.72
N THR A 74 0.35 10.96 -26.51
CA THR A 74 1.72 10.49 -26.79
C THR A 74 2.07 10.49 -28.28
N ALA A 75 3.28 10.95 -28.59
CA ALA A 75 3.96 10.70 -29.86
C ALA A 75 4.44 9.23 -29.94
N PRO A 76 4.78 8.71 -31.14
CA PRO A 76 5.42 7.40 -31.28
C PRO A 76 6.78 7.36 -30.57
N PRO A 77 7.24 6.18 -30.10
CA PRO A 77 8.50 6.03 -29.38
C PRO A 77 9.72 6.37 -30.24
N ARG A 78 10.78 6.85 -29.59
CA ARG A 78 12.07 7.12 -30.25
C ARG A 78 12.74 5.81 -30.67
N THR A 79 13.42 5.87 -31.81
CA THR A 79 14.23 4.75 -32.34
C THR A 79 15.50 5.30 -32.97
N VAL A 80 16.53 4.47 -33.08
CA VAL A 80 17.80 4.85 -33.73
C VAL A 80 17.58 5.35 -35.17
N ALA A 81 16.59 4.81 -35.89
CA ALA A 81 16.23 5.24 -37.25
C ALA A 81 15.45 6.57 -37.33
N ASN A 82 14.71 6.94 -36.27
CA ASN A 82 13.92 8.17 -36.19
C ASN A 82 14.56 9.24 -35.29
N SER A 83 15.87 9.13 -35.01
CA SER A 83 16.64 10.04 -34.13
C SER A 83 16.96 11.40 -34.78
N ASP A 84 15.93 12.05 -35.34
CA ASP A 84 16.03 13.36 -35.97
C ASP A 84 16.07 14.47 -34.90
N ALA A 85 17.26 14.68 -34.33
CA ALA A 85 17.56 15.62 -33.24
C ALA A 85 17.21 17.10 -33.56
N SER A 86 16.73 17.41 -34.77
CA SER A 86 16.14 18.69 -35.12
C SER A 86 14.70 18.89 -34.60
N ARG A 87 14.07 17.85 -34.04
CA ARG A 87 12.63 17.84 -33.70
C ARG A 87 12.30 17.66 -32.22
N ASP A 88 13.25 17.21 -31.42
CA ASP A 88 13.08 16.97 -29.99
C ASP A 88 13.68 18.13 -29.18
N GLU A 89 12.97 18.58 -28.15
CA GLU A 89 13.43 19.58 -27.18
C GLU A 89 14.27 18.89 -26.10
N ILE A 90 15.47 19.38 -25.77
CA ILE A 90 16.22 18.85 -24.62
C ILE A 90 15.61 19.45 -23.35
N TRP A 91 15.19 18.60 -22.42
CA TRP A 91 14.74 18.99 -21.09
C TRP A 91 15.78 18.57 -20.06
N ASP A 92 16.40 19.57 -19.45
CA ASP A 92 17.30 19.39 -18.32
C ASP A 92 16.47 19.18 -17.06
N LEU A 93 16.57 17.98 -16.48
CA LEU A 93 15.81 17.52 -15.32
C LEU A 93 16.76 17.25 -14.16
N GLY A 94 16.55 17.90 -13.01
CA GLY A 94 17.27 17.60 -11.77
C GLY A 94 16.68 16.41 -11.01
N LEU A 95 17.48 15.77 -10.16
CA LEU A 95 17.11 14.61 -9.35
C LEU A 95 15.95 14.92 -8.40
N GLN A 96 15.98 16.07 -7.74
CA GLN A 96 14.89 16.51 -6.85
C GLN A 96 13.58 16.79 -7.62
N GLU A 97 13.67 17.29 -8.85
CA GLU A 97 12.50 17.49 -9.73
C GLU A 97 11.96 16.13 -10.22
N ALA A 98 12.82 15.17 -10.55
CA ALA A 98 12.43 13.81 -10.89
C ALA A 98 11.71 13.12 -9.71
N VAL A 99 12.25 13.23 -8.49
CA VAL A 99 11.60 12.71 -7.28
C VAL A 99 10.25 13.41 -7.06
N HIS A 100 10.18 14.75 -7.19
CA HIS A 100 8.93 15.49 -7.05
C HIS A 100 7.85 15.06 -8.07
N LEU A 101 8.22 14.91 -9.34
CA LEU A 101 7.33 14.46 -10.41
C LEU A 101 6.81 13.03 -10.18
N SER A 102 7.67 12.11 -9.72
CA SER A 102 7.22 10.75 -9.39
C SER A 102 6.18 10.75 -8.26
N LEU A 103 6.40 11.53 -7.19
CA LEU A 103 5.46 11.65 -6.08
C LEU A 103 4.17 12.40 -6.45
N ALA A 104 4.22 13.34 -7.40
CA ALA A 104 3.05 14.08 -7.86
C ALA A 104 2.12 13.26 -8.79
N ASN A 105 2.69 12.33 -9.57
CA ASN A 105 1.96 11.57 -10.60
C ASN A 105 1.62 10.11 -10.21
N SER A 106 2.16 9.61 -9.08
CA SER A 106 2.10 8.19 -8.70
C SER A 106 0.96 7.82 -7.73
N ASP A 107 -0.31 7.95 -8.17
CA ASP A 107 -1.48 7.38 -7.48
C ASP A 107 -1.33 5.87 -7.18
N ILE A 108 -0.77 5.14 -8.15
CA ILE A 108 -0.44 3.72 -8.08
C ILE A 108 1.07 3.60 -8.10
N ILE A 109 1.65 3.06 -7.03
CA ILE A 109 3.10 2.99 -6.81
C ILE A 109 3.70 1.89 -7.71
N ARG A 110 4.55 2.33 -8.63
CA ARG A 110 5.28 1.49 -9.60
C ARG A 110 6.65 1.08 -9.04
N SER A 111 7.29 0.11 -9.67
CA SER A 111 8.68 -0.26 -9.37
C SER A 111 9.43 -0.66 -10.64
N ALA A 112 10.70 -0.25 -10.75
CA ALA A 112 11.55 -0.40 -11.93
C ALA A 112 11.74 -1.86 -12.39
N GLY A 113 11.62 -2.81 -11.45
CA GLY A 113 11.68 -4.25 -11.71
C GLY A 113 10.42 -4.86 -12.32
N GLN A 114 9.31 -4.11 -12.39
CA GLN A 114 8.04 -4.58 -12.97
C GLN A 114 7.94 -4.28 -14.48
N PHE A 115 8.70 -3.31 -14.99
CA PHE A 115 8.68 -2.92 -16.41
C PHE A 115 9.05 -4.09 -17.33
N LEU A 116 8.25 -4.31 -18.38
CA LEU A 116 8.39 -5.40 -19.37
C LEU A 116 8.41 -6.83 -18.78
N SER A 117 8.16 -7.00 -17.48
CA SER A 117 8.11 -8.30 -16.82
C SER A 117 6.78 -9.03 -17.12
N PRO A 118 6.80 -10.29 -17.59
CA PRO A 118 5.58 -11.10 -17.70
C PRO A 118 4.86 -11.33 -16.37
N GLY A 119 5.55 -11.10 -15.24
CA GLY A 119 4.99 -11.15 -13.89
C GLY A 119 4.64 -9.78 -13.30
N ASN A 120 4.53 -8.71 -14.11
CA ASN A 120 4.16 -7.38 -13.63
C ASN A 120 2.82 -7.43 -12.87
N THR A 121 2.84 -7.05 -11.59
CA THR A 121 1.68 -7.11 -10.69
C THR A 121 0.53 -6.22 -11.15
N LEU A 122 0.80 -5.11 -11.83
CA LEU A 122 -0.23 -4.23 -12.40
C LEU A 122 -1.08 -4.93 -13.48
N LEU A 123 -0.49 -5.88 -14.21
CA LEU A 123 -1.16 -6.63 -15.28
C LEU A 123 -1.67 -8.00 -14.79
N ALA A 124 -0.94 -8.65 -13.89
CA ALA A 124 -1.23 -10.00 -13.43
C ALA A 124 -2.12 -10.06 -12.16
N ASN A 125 -2.09 -9.04 -11.31
CA ASN A 125 -2.86 -8.98 -10.06
C ASN A 125 -3.12 -7.53 -9.60
N PRO A 126 -3.93 -6.75 -10.35
CA PRO A 126 -4.15 -5.32 -10.09
C PRO A 126 -4.72 -5.01 -8.69
N THR A 127 -5.34 -5.99 -8.01
CA THR A 127 -5.88 -5.82 -6.65
C THR A 127 -4.85 -5.86 -5.52
N GLN A 128 -3.57 -6.10 -5.83
CA GLN A 128 -2.47 -6.14 -4.85
C GLN A 128 -1.34 -5.15 -5.18
N VAL A 129 -1.58 -4.20 -6.09
CA VAL A 129 -0.62 -3.14 -6.40
C VAL A 129 -0.71 -2.06 -5.32
N ALA A 130 0.45 -1.61 -4.85
CA ALA A 130 0.54 -0.55 -3.85
C ALA A 130 -0.07 0.76 -4.36
N SER A 131 -0.86 1.44 -3.53
CA SER A 131 -1.52 2.71 -3.90
C SER A 131 -1.62 3.70 -2.74
N ILE A 132 -1.90 4.96 -3.08
CA ILE A 132 -2.26 5.99 -2.08
C ILE A 132 -3.58 5.67 -1.35
N TYR A 133 -4.39 4.76 -1.90
CA TYR A 133 -5.70 4.39 -1.37
C TYR A 133 -5.63 3.26 -0.32
N ASP A 134 -4.53 2.48 -0.27
CA ASP A 134 -4.43 1.28 0.59
C ASP A 134 -4.70 1.56 2.08
N PRO A 135 -4.16 2.63 2.71
CA PRO A 135 -4.44 2.92 4.12
C PRO A 135 -5.91 3.29 4.35
N ALA A 136 -6.53 4.02 3.41
CA ALA A 136 -7.94 4.41 3.49
C ALA A 136 -8.88 3.21 3.27
N ILE A 137 -8.52 2.28 2.39
CA ILE A 137 -9.23 1.01 2.20
C ILE A 137 -9.12 0.12 3.46
N GLN A 138 -7.95 0.09 4.10
CA GLN A 138 -7.75 -0.65 5.36
C GLN A 138 -8.54 -0.05 6.53
N ASP A 139 -8.68 1.28 6.61
CA ASP A 139 -9.39 1.94 7.72
C ASP A 139 -10.92 2.02 7.51
N SER A 140 -11.39 2.04 6.26
CA SER A 140 -12.82 1.91 5.92
C SER A 140 -13.30 0.45 5.78
N GLY A 141 -12.40 -0.53 5.95
CA GLY A 141 -12.68 -1.95 5.77
C GLY A 141 -13.67 -2.52 6.79
N VAL A 142 -14.70 -3.23 6.30
CA VAL A 142 -15.80 -3.79 7.11
C VAL A 142 -15.85 -5.33 7.16
N LEU A 143 -14.89 -6.03 6.52
CA LEU A 143 -15.02 -7.47 6.24
C LEU A 143 -13.80 -8.30 6.69
N PHE A 144 -14.01 -9.61 6.81
CA PHE A 144 -13.10 -10.62 7.38
C PHE A 144 -11.59 -10.30 7.29
N GLY A 145 -10.98 -9.96 8.42
CA GLY A 145 -9.54 -9.72 8.56
C GLY A 145 -9.09 -8.28 8.25
N GLY A 146 -9.84 -7.56 7.42
CA GLY A 146 -9.67 -6.13 7.14
C GLY A 146 -10.73 -5.30 7.86
N VAL A 147 -10.78 -5.37 9.19
CA VAL A 147 -11.63 -4.50 10.02
C VAL A 147 -10.84 -3.22 10.34
N GLY A 148 -11.28 -2.11 9.76
CA GLY A 148 -10.74 -0.77 10.01
C GLY A 148 -11.29 -0.12 11.27
N THR A 149 -10.81 1.08 11.63
CA THR A 149 -11.10 1.65 12.96
C THR A 149 -12.57 2.07 13.11
N GLU A 150 -13.19 2.65 12.08
CA GLU A 150 -14.61 3.01 12.11
C GLU A 150 -15.53 1.78 12.14
N ALA A 151 -15.16 0.70 11.43
CA ALA A 151 -15.89 -0.57 11.50
C ALA A 151 -15.84 -1.18 12.92
N ALA A 152 -14.68 -1.10 13.59
CA ALA A 152 -14.54 -1.53 14.98
C ALA A 152 -15.21 -0.57 16.00
N LEU A 153 -15.55 0.66 15.60
CA LEU A 153 -16.32 1.60 16.41
C LEU A 153 -17.84 1.40 16.26
N ALA A 154 -18.32 1.02 15.06
CA ALA A 154 -19.73 0.72 14.79
C ALA A 154 -20.29 -0.43 15.65
N ASP A 155 -19.43 -1.34 16.14
CA ASP A 155 -19.75 -2.36 17.15
C ASP A 155 -20.33 -1.79 18.47
N PHE A 156 -20.17 -0.48 18.72
CA PHE A 156 -20.70 0.25 19.88
C PHE A 156 -21.91 1.16 19.58
N ASP A 157 -22.39 1.17 18.34
CA ASP A 157 -23.56 1.95 17.97
C ASP A 157 -24.88 1.35 18.46
N ALA A 158 -25.96 2.12 18.30
CA ALA A 158 -27.30 1.71 18.71
C ALA A 158 -28.04 1.09 17.52
N ASN A 159 -28.18 -0.23 17.51
CA ASN A 159 -28.88 -0.97 16.46
C ASN A 159 -30.39 -0.99 16.75
N LEU A 160 -31.18 -0.36 15.87
CA LEU A 160 -32.63 -0.43 15.88
C LEU A 160 -33.12 -1.53 14.91
N THR A 161 -33.53 -2.66 15.48
CA THR A 161 -34.22 -3.72 14.76
C THR A 161 -35.73 -3.51 14.84
N SER A 162 -36.45 -3.72 13.75
CA SER A 162 -37.92 -3.77 13.75
C SER A 162 -38.40 -4.80 12.74
N SER A 163 -39.37 -5.62 13.14
CA SER A 163 -39.95 -6.68 12.32
C SER A 163 -41.46 -6.74 12.54
N LEU A 164 -42.19 -6.95 11.45
CA LEU A 164 -43.62 -7.22 11.45
C LEU A 164 -43.84 -8.49 10.65
N THR A 165 -44.33 -9.55 11.29
CA THR A 165 -44.76 -10.78 10.60
C THR A 165 -46.27 -10.96 10.78
N TYR A 166 -46.94 -11.48 9.76
CA TYR A 166 -48.35 -11.86 9.81
C TYR A 166 -48.48 -13.29 9.28
N GLY A 167 -49.34 -14.09 9.91
CA GLY A 167 -49.58 -15.47 9.56
C GLY A 167 -51.03 -15.89 9.81
N ARG A 168 -51.47 -16.88 9.05
CA ARG A 168 -52.73 -17.61 9.27
C ARG A 168 -52.41 -19.10 9.28
N ASN A 169 -52.89 -19.82 10.28
CA ASN A 169 -52.68 -21.24 10.45
C ASN A 169 -54.02 -21.94 10.72
N GLU A 170 -54.23 -23.09 10.09
CA GLU A 170 -55.47 -23.84 10.15
C GLU A 170 -55.15 -25.30 10.51
N THR A 171 -55.47 -25.70 11.74
CA THR A 171 -55.05 -27.00 12.28
C THR A 171 -56.23 -27.80 12.81
N VAL A 172 -56.35 -29.07 12.38
CA VAL A 172 -57.38 -29.97 12.91
C VAL A 172 -57.01 -30.37 14.34
N GLN A 173 -57.81 -29.97 15.31
CA GLN A 173 -57.54 -30.22 16.73
C GLN A 173 -58.06 -31.58 17.17
N ASN A 174 -57.14 -32.42 17.67
CA ASN A 174 -57.44 -33.72 18.28
C ASN A 174 -57.77 -33.59 19.78
N ASN A 175 -58.44 -32.52 20.18
CA ASN A 175 -58.86 -32.25 21.55
C ASN A 175 -60.22 -31.51 21.54
N PRO A 176 -61.28 -32.05 22.16
CA PRO A 176 -62.60 -31.38 22.21
C PRO A 176 -62.56 -30.00 22.87
N PHE A 177 -61.60 -29.74 23.78
CA PHE A 177 -61.60 -28.51 24.57
C PHE A 177 -61.14 -27.27 23.78
N PHE A 178 -60.27 -27.43 22.78
CA PHE A 178 -59.68 -26.30 22.04
C PHE A 178 -60.24 -26.12 20.62
N GLY A 179 -60.82 -27.17 20.02
CA GLY A 179 -61.47 -27.11 18.70
C GLY A 179 -63.00 -27.12 18.74
N GLY A 180 -63.61 -27.02 19.93
CA GLY A 180 -65.06 -27.10 20.17
C GLY A 180 -65.66 -28.51 19.99
N ALA A 181 -65.38 -29.17 18.86
CA ALA A 181 -65.76 -30.54 18.58
C ALA A 181 -64.51 -31.40 18.26
N PRO A 182 -64.50 -32.70 18.58
CA PRO A 182 -63.42 -33.60 18.17
C PRO A 182 -63.22 -33.58 16.65
N GLY A 183 -62.06 -33.12 16.19
CA GLY A 183 -61.76 -32.97 14.75
C GLY A 183 -62.22 -31.66 14.10
N GLY A 184 -62.57 -30.64 14.90
CA GLY A 184 -62.76 -29.27 14.41
C GLY A 184 -61.44 -28.62 13.94
N VAL A 185 -61.53 -27.57 13.13
CA VAL A 185 -60.39 -26.77 12.68
C VAL A 185 -60.21 -25.57 13.62
N LEU A 186 -59.07 -25.52 14.29
CA LEU A 186 -58.58 -24.30 14.93
C LEU A 186 -58.03 -23.39 13.83
N GLU A 187 -58.75 -22.31 13.56
CA GLU A 187 -58.26 -21.19 12.77
C GLU A 187 -57.57 -20.22 13.74
N GLN A 188 -56.33 -19.85 13.43
CA GLN A 188 -55.55 -18.90 14.20
C GLN A 188 -54.87 -17.92 13.25
N GLU A 189 -55.13 -16.63 13.44
CA GLU A 189 -54.42 -15.55 12.77
C GLU A 189 -53.48 -14.89 13.79
N THR A 190 -52.24 -14.63 13.37
CA THR A 190 -51.18 -14.09 14.23
C THR A 190 -50.49 -12.92 13.55
N GLY A 191 -50.21 -11.88 14.32
CA GLY A 191 -49.34 -10.78 13.91
C GLY A 191 -48.32 -10.53 15.02
N ALA A 192 -47.02 -10.49 14.69
CA ALA A 192 -45.97 -10.19 15.66
C ALA A 192 -45.19 -8.95 15.22
N PHE A 193 -45.34 -7.87 15.97
CA PHE A 193 -44.61 -6.62 15.79
C PHE A 193 -43.55 -6.47 16.88
N ASN A 194 -42.29 -6.68 16.51
CA ASN A 194 -41.15 -6.68 17.42
C ASN A 194 -40.16 -5.61 17.02
N THR A 195 -39.99 -4.59 17.88
CA THR A 195 -39.01 -3.52 17.72
C THR A 195 -38.03 -3.54 18.90
N ALA A 196 -36.74 -3.58 18.65
CA ALA A 196 -35.71 -3.59 19.70
C ALA A 196 -34.52 -2.69 19.34
N LEU A 197 -34.24 -1.74 20.22
CA LEU A 197 -33.07 -0.87 20.20
C LEU A 197 -32.02 -1.45 21.15
N THR A 198 -30.87 -1.88 20.60
CA THR A 198 -29.78 -2.49 21.39
C THR A 198 -28.49 -1.68 21.24
N LYS A 199 -27.70 -1.55 22.32
CA LYS A 199 -26.41 -0.83 22.33
C LYS A 199 -25.39 -1.54 23.21
N ASN A 200 -24.17 -1.68 22.71
CA ASN A 200 -23.02 -2.14 23.47
C ASN A 200 -22.27 -0.95 24.08
N PHE A 201 -21.76 -1.12 25.30
CA PHE A 201 -20.92 -0.15 25.97
C PHE A 201 -19.47 -0.60 26.01
N ALA A 202 -18.55 0.38 25.91
CA ALA A 202 -17.10 0.14 25.90
C ALA A 202 -16.54 -0.53 27.17
N TYR A 203 -17.32 -0.73 28.24
CA TYR A 203 -16.91 -1.47 29.45
C TYR A 203 -17.44 -2.91 29.54
N GLY A 204 -18.18 -3.36 28.52
CA GLY A 204 -18.68 -4.73 28.34
C GLY A 204 -20.20 -4.83 28.27
N ALA A 205 -20.90 -3.97 29.02
CA ALA A 205 -22.35 -4.09 29.16
C ALA A 205 -23.12 -3.90 27.84
N ASN A 206 -24.23 -4.62 27.72
CA ASN A 206 -25.24 -4.43 26.68
C ASN A 206 -26.52 -3.89 27.33
N PHE A 207 -27.14 -2.89 26.70
CA PHE A 207 -28.48 -2.42 27.03
C PHE A 207 -29.40 -2.63 25.83
N ALA A 208 -30.59 -3.16 26.09
CA ALA A 208 -31.61 -3.42 25.09
C ALA A 208 -32.97 -2.91 25.58
N LEU A 209 -33.60 -2.04 24.80
CA LEU A 209 -35.00 -1.64 24.98
C LEU A 209 -35.81 -2.30 23.86
N ALA A 210 -36.67 -3.25 24.21
CA ALA A 210 -37.53 -3.96 23.27
C ALA A 210 -39.02 -3.67 23.54
N HIS A 211 -39.79 -3.69 22.47
CA HIS A 211 -41.23 -3.42 22.40
C HIS A 211 -41.83 -4.50 21.49
N GLU A 212 -42.58 -5.42 22.11
CA GLU A 212 -43.18 -6.61 21.50
C GLU A 212 -44.70 -6.48 21.56
N VAL A 213 -45.36 -6.66 20.42
CA VAL A 213 -46.83 -6.66 20.29
C VAL A 213 -47.25 -7.84 19.42
N ASN A 214 -47.81 -8.85 20.06
CA ASN A 214 -48.33 -10.07 19.45
C ASN A 214 -49.86 -10.00 19.42
N TYR A 215 -50.40 -9.75 18.23
CA TYR A 215 -51.80 -9.98 17.89
C TYR A 215 -52.06 -11.48 17.70
N THR A 216 -53.11 -11.99 18.34
CA THR A 216 -53.63 -13.33 18.09
C THR A 216 -55.15 -13.31 18.04
N SER A 217 -55.72 -13.80 16.94
CA SER A 217 -57.15 -14.07 16.77
C SER A 217 -57.38 -15.56 16.62
N SER A 218 -58.40 -16.13 17.29
CA SER A 218 -58.66 -17.56 17.24
C SER A 218 -60.12 -17.93 17.53
N ASN A 219 -60.60 -18.99 16.85
CA ASN A 219 -61.93 -19.55 17.05
C ASN A 219 -62.03 -20.55 18.24
N ALA A 220 -61.01 -20.62 19.11
CA ALA A 220 -61.01 -21.50 20.28
C ALA A 220 -62.07 -21.11 21.32
N GLN A 221 -62.72 -22.11 21.92
CA GLN A 221 -63.76 -21.90 22.94
C GLN A 221 -63.12 -21.67 24.32
N GLY A 222 -63.64 -20.70 25.07
CA GLY A 222 -63.16 -20.35 26.42
C GLY A 222 -62.14 -19.21 26.51
N LEU A 223 -61.87 -18.51 25.41
CA LEU A 223 -61.11 -17.25 25.44
C LEU A 223 -61.93 -16.10 26.06
N LEU A 224 -61.25 -15.13 26.69
CA LEU A 224 -61.88 -13.89 27.18
C LEU A 224 -62.33 -12.99 26.03
N PHE A 225 -61.49 -12.87 25.01
CA PHE A 225 -61.73 -12.15 23.77
C PHE A 225 -61.33 -13.05 22.58
N PRO A 226 -62.08 -13.09 21.46
CA PRO A 226 -61.70 -13.89 20.28
C PRO A 226 -60.47 -13.33 19.53
N SER A 227 -60.20 -12.04 19.73
CA SER A 227 -59.07 -11.27 19.25
C SER A 227 -58.33 -10.73 20.48
N VAL A 228 -57.00 -10.66 20.46
CA VAL A 228 -56.24 -10.02 21.53
C VAL A 228 -54.87 -9.56 21.06
N TYR A 229 -54.46 -8.38 21.55
CA TYR A 229 -53.09 -7.89 21.53
C TYR A 229 -52.46 -8.18 22.89
N THR A 230 -51.34 -8.91 22.87
CA THR A 230 -50.54 -9.28 24.04
C THR A 230 -49.10 -8.84 23.80
N GLY A 231 -48.32 -8.55 24.82
CA GLY A 231 -46.97 -8.03 24.58
C GLY A 231 -46.31 -7.40 25.79
N ASN A 232 -45.19 -6.71 25.54
CA ASN A 232 -44.41 -6.05 26.58
C ASN A 232 -43.54 -4.92 26.04
N VAL A 233 -43.23 -3.96 26.91
CA VAL A 233 -42.08 -3.07 26.77
C VAL A 233 -41.06 -3.44 27.83
N GLN A 234 -39.90 -3.93 27.43
CA GLN A 234 -38.85 -4.44 28.31
C GLN A 234 -37.52 -3.71 28.13
N ALA A 235 -36.96 -3.24 29.23
CA ALA A 235 -35.59 -2.74 29.32
C ALA A 235 -34.71 -3.81 29.97
N ARG A 236 -33.66 -4.26 29.26
CA ARG A 236 -32.68 -5.23 29.72
C ARG A 236 -31.29 -4.59 29.77
N TYR A 237 -30.58 -4.84 30.85
CA TYR A 237 -29.18 -4.47 31.06
C TYR A 237 -28.40 -5.72 31.47
N ARG A 238 -27.39 -6.10 30.69
CA ARG A 238 -26.47 -7.21 31.00
C ARG A 238 -25.05 -6.66 31.09
N GLN A 239 -24.30 -7.03 32.13
CA GLN A 239 -22.90 -6.62 32.31
C GLN A 239 -22.04 -7.78 32.81
N GLN A 240 -21.03 -8.17 32.03
CA GLN A 240 -20.00 -9.12 32.44
C GLN A 240 -19.10 -8.49 33.50
N LEU A 241 -18.80 -9.24 34.57
CA LEU A 241 -18.02 -8.79 35.72
C LEU A 241 -16.64 -9.46 35.83
N LEU A 242 -16.45 -10.62 35.19
CA LEU A 242 -15.19 -11.38 35.21
C LEU A 242 -14.63 -11.58 33.79
N SER A 243 -14.83 -12.76 33.18
CA SER A 243 -14.40 -13.02 31.80
C SER A 243 -15.09 -12.08 30.81
N GLY A 244 -14.30 -11.42 29.97
CA GLY A 244 -14.79 -10.44 28.99
C GLY A 244 -15.13 -9.06 29.54
N SER A 245 -14.98 -8.83 30.85
CA SER A 245 -15.25 -7.53 31.47
C SER A 245 -14.12 -6.51 31.27
N GLY A 246 -14.48 -5.23 31.33
CA GLY A 246 -13.53 -4.12 31.41
C GLY A 246 -13.13 -3.52 30.06
N ALA A 247 -12.86 -2.22 30.05
CA ALA A 247 -12.65 -1.48 28.81
C ALA A 247 -11.44 -1.95 28.00
N ASP A 248 -10.38 -2.40 28.66
CA ASP A 248 -9.17 -2.85 27.98
C ASP A 248 -9.34 -4.20 27.27
N PHE A 249 -10.27 -5.06 27.73
CA PHE A 249 -10.66 -6.25 26.99
C PHE A 249 -11.48 -5.89 25.74
N VAL A 250 -12.53 -5.09 25.95
CA VAL A 250 -13.52 -4.76 24.92
C VAL A 250 -12.89 -3.94 23.79
N ARG A 251 -11.91 -3.08 24.09
CA ARG A 251 -11.10 -2.36 23.11
C ARG A 251 -10.16 -3.24 22.28
N VAL A 252 -9.79 -4.43 22.75
CA VAL A 252 -8.87 -5.35 22.06
C VAL A 252 -9.62 -6.45 21.31
N ALA A 253 -10.62 -7.06 21.94
CA ALA A 253 -11.35 -8.19 21.38
C ALA A 253 -12.63 -7.79 20.61
N GLY A 254 -13.19 -6.61 20.89
CA GLY A 254 -14.55 -6.22 20.51
C GLY A 254 -15.58 -6.62 21.59
N PRO A 255 -16.87 -6.26 21.42
CA PRO A 255 -17.96 -6.75 22.27
C PRO A 255 -18.13 -8.27 22.16
N LEU A 256 -18.46 -8.93 23.28
CA LEU A 256 -18.84 -10.35 23.25
C LEU A 256 -20.27 -10.50 22.71
N SER A 257 -20.41 -10.95 21.47
CA SER A 257 -21.71 -11.40 20.93
C SER A 257 -21.99 -12.86 21.32
N ASP A 258 -23.23 -13.15 21.73
CA ASP A 258 -23.63 -14.48 22.25
C ASP A 258 -23.47 -15.63 21.22
N GLY A 259 -23.30 -15.32 19.93
CA GLY A 259 -23.11 -16.30 18.85
C GLY A 259 -21.66 -16.71 18.55
N PHE A 260 -20.63 -15.96 18.99
CA PHE A 260 -19.26 -16.14 18.48
C PHE A 260 -18.43 -17.19 19.23
N ALA A 261 -18.89 -18.44 19.18
CA ALA A 261 -18.32 -19.59 19.90
C ALA A 261 -17.00 -20.17 19.31
N GLY A 262 -16.04 -19.30 18.94
CA GLY A 262 -14.63 -19.68 18.79
C GLY A 262 -13.92 -19.31 17.48
N ILE A 263 -12.65 -19.72 17.40
CA ILE A 263 -11.70 -19.59 16.29
C ILE A 263 -11.13 -18.17 16.05
N THR A 264 -11.91 -17.08 15.99
CA THR A 264 -11.38 -15.75 15.57
C THR A 264 -11.62 -14.55 16.49
N GLY A 265 -12.57 -14.60 17.44
CA GLY A 265 -13.07 -13.43 18.20
C GLY A 265 -12.12 -12.76 19.23
N VAL A 266 -10.89 -12.41 18.85
CA VAL A 266 -9.94 -11.58 19.63
C VAL A 266 -9.16 -10.58 18.74
N SER A 267 -9.44 -10.53 17.43
CA SER A 267 -8.73 -9.66 16.47
C SER A 267 -9.46 -8.37 16.08
N ASN A 268 -10.70 -8.16 16.55
CA ASN A 268 -11.61 -7.18 15.94
C ASN A 268 -11.84 -5.91 16.78
N GLY A 269 -11.22 -5.77 17.95
CA GLY A 269 -11.37 -4.56 18.75
C GLY A 269 -10.61 -3.37 18.18
N VAL A 270 -11.09 -2.16 18.47
CA VAL A 270 -10.58 -0.86 17.98
C VAL A 270 -9.06 -0.71 18.09
N LEU A 271 -8.41 -1.25 19.14
CA LEU A 271 -6.96 -1.18 19.29
C LEU A 271 -6.19 -2.10 18.32
N ILE A 272 -6.77 -3.23 17.92
CA ILE A 272 -6.17 -4.11 16.91
C ILE A 272 -6.43 -3.55 15.51
N ALA A 273 -7.64 -3.04 15.25
CA ALA A 273 -7.96 -2.31 14.03
C ALA A 273 -7.00 -1.11 13.81
N ARG A 274 -6.72 -0.34 14.87
CA ARG A 274 -5.74 0.75 14.81
C ARG A 274 -4.32 0.24 14.50
N ILE A 275 -3.84 -0.82 15.15
CA ILE A 275 -2.52 -1.40 14.80
C ILE A 275 -2.49 -1.83 13.33
N ASN A 276 -3.59 -2.35 12.78
CA ASN A 276 -3.64 -2.74 11.37
C ASN A 276 -3.57 -1.51 10.44
N ALA A 277 -4.19 -0.39 10.82
CA ALA A 277 -4.03 0.90 10.14
C ALA A 277 -2.59 1.44 10.26
N ASP A 278 -2.02 1.48 11.46
CA ASP A 278 -0.61 1.87 11.70
C ASP A 278 0.35 0.99 10.85
N ILE A 279 0.07 -0.32 10.74
CA ILE A 279 0.82 -1.26 9.89
C ILE A 279 0.63 -0.94 8.39
N SER A 280 -0.57 -0.59 7.92
CA SER A 280 -0.79 -0.19 6.52
C SER A 280 -0.07 1.11 6.16
N ILE A 281 0.01 2.06 7.10
CA ILE A 281 0.82 3.28 6.95
C ILE A 281 2.30 2.91 6.83
N THR A 282 2.84 2.00 7.67
CA THR A 282 4.22 1.52 7.48
C THR A 282 4.42 0.77 6.16
N GLN A 283 3.41 0.06 5.64
CA GLN A 283 3.54 -0.59 4.33
C GLN A 283 3.58 0.45 3.19
N PHE A 284 2.74 1.48 3.25
CA PHE A 284 2.76 2.61 2.32
C PHE A 284 4.11 3.35 2.38
N GLU A 285 4.63 3.64 3.56
CA GLU A 285 5.95 4.24 3.77
C GLU A 285 7.08 3.42 3.11
N ALA A 286 7.09 2.10 3.30
CA ALA A 286 8.05 1.21 2.66
C ALA A 286 7.91 1.23 1.12
N ASN A 287 6.68 1.32 0.60
CA ASN A 287 6.43 1.39 -0.84
C ASN A 287 6.93 2.71 -1.44
N VAL A 288 6.68 3.86 -0.77
CA VAL A 288 7.18 5.18 -1.20
C VAL A 288 8.70 5.24 -1.15
N ARG A 289 9.34 4.76 -0.07
CA ARG A 289 10.81 4.64 0.04
C ARG A 289 11.40 3.82 -1.11
N ASN A 290 10.73 2.73 -1.51
CA ASN A 290 11.18 1.90 -2.62
C ASN A 290 11.02 2.62 -3.98
N LEU A 291 9.92 3.36 -4.20
CA LEU A 291 9.71 4.17 -5.40
C LEU A 291 10.80 5.24 -5.56
N VAL A 292 11.09 5.98 -4.48
CA VAL A 292 12.15 7.01 -4.50
C VAL A 292 13.49 6.39 -4.88
N LYS A 293 13.89 5.27 -4.24
CA LYS A 293 15.11 4.56 -4.62
C LYS A 293 15.12 4.09 -6.07
N ASP A 294 14.01 3.52 -6.57
CA ASP A 294 13.90 3.07 -7.96
C ASP A 294 14.04 4.25 -8.95
N VAL A 295 13.54 5.44 -8.60
CA VAL A 295 13.70 6.69 -9.37
C VAL A 295 15.16 7.15 -9.35
N GLU A 296 15.81 7.22 -8.18
CA GLU A 296 17.22 7.63 -8.07
C GLU A 296 18.16 6.67 -8.83
N ASP A 297 18.03 5.35 -8.61
CA ASP A 297 18.85 4.35 -9.31
C ASP A 297 18.67 4.45 -10.83
N THR A 298 17.45 4.74 -11.31
CA THR A 298 17.15 4.89 -12.74
C THR A 298 17.64 6.23 -13.30
N TYR A 299 17.59 7.32 -12.53
CA TYR A 299 18.16 8.62 -12.90
C TYR A 299 19.68 8.53 -13.08
N TRP A 300 20.37 7.87 -12.15
CA TRP A 300 21.81 7.64 -12.28
C TRP A 300 22.16 6.64 -13.40
N ASP A 301 21.29 5.66 -13.72
CA ASP A 301 21.43 4.85 -14.95
C ASP A 301 21.25 5.68 -16.22
N LEU A 302 20.37 6.69 -16.22
CA LEU A 302 20.18 7.58 -17.37
C LEU A 302 21.42 8.46 -17.59
N TYR A 303 21.98 9.03 -16.51
CA TYR A 303 23.24 9.78 -16.56
C TYR A 303 24.39 8.91 -17.11
N LEU A 304 24.51 7.67 -16.61
CA LEU A 304 25.47 6.69 -17.09
C LEU A 304 25.26 6.35 -18.58
N ALA A 305 24.02 6.19 -19.03
CA ALA A 305 23.70 5.94 -20.44
C ALA A 305 24.11 7.12 -21.33
N TYR A 306 23.93 8.37 -20.87
CA TYR A 306 24.43 9.56 -21.59
C TYR A 306 25.95 9.56 -21.72
N ARG A 307 26.70 9.37 -20.62
CA ARG A 307 28.17 9.33 -20.66
C ARG A 307 28.68 8.19 -21.55
N ASN A 308 28.08 7.00 -21.47
CA ASN A 308 28.42 5.87 -22.35
C ASN A 308 28.11 6.14 -23.84
N PHE A 309 27.03 6.85 -24.16
CA PHE A 309 26.70 7.26 -25.52
C PHE A 309 27.71 8.30 -26.04
N ASP A 310 28.05 9.31 -25.24
CA ASP A 310 29.04 10.34 -25.59
C ASP A 310 30.43 9.74 -25.88
N THR A 311 30.93 8.87 -24.99
CA THR A 311 32.18 8.11 -25.24
C THR A 311 32.11 7.30 -26.53
N SER A 312 30.95 6.68 -26.82
CA SER A 312 30.75 5.90 -28.07
C SER A 312 30.72 6.78 -29.32
N VAL A 313 30.10 7.96 -29.25
CA VAL A 313 30.06 8.95 -30.34
C VAL A 313 31.45 9.53 -30.58
N THR A 314 32.19 9.85 -29.53
CA THR A 314 33.58 10.33 -29.61
C THR A 314 34.48 9.25 -30.21
N ALA A 315 34.43 8.01 -29.72
CA ALA A 315 35.19 6.89 -30.30
C ALA A 315 34.87 6.67 -31.80
N ARG A 316 33.60 6.73 -32.19
CA ARG A 316 33.15 6.65 -33.60
C ARG A 316 33.70 7.80 -34.44
N ASN A 317 33.71 9.03 -33.92
CA ASN A 317 34.21 10.20 -34.64
C ASN A 317 35.74 10.09 -34.86
N THR A 318 36.50 9.78 -33.82
CA THR A 318 37.97 9.63 -33.93
C THR A 318 38.35 8.42 -34.80
N ALA A 319 37.57 7.34 -34.79
CA ALA A 319 37.75 6.22 -35.72
C ALA A 319 37.44 6.61 -37.18
N LEU A 320 36.40 7.42 -37.43
CA LEU A 320 36.07 7.96 -38.76
C LEU A 320 37.21 8.82 -39.32
N ASP A 321 37.79 9.71 -38.50
CA ASP A 321 38.91 10.56 -38.93
C ASP A 321 40.20 9.76 -39.10
N THR A 322 40.45 8.76 -38.25
CA THR A 322 41.54 7.80 -38.43
C THR A 322 41.40 7.02 -39.75
N TRP A 323 40.18 6.58 -40.11
CA TRP A 323 39.90 5.95 -41.41
C TRP A 323 40.04 6.92 -42.59
N ARG A 324 39.57 8.17 -42.48
CA ARG A 324 39.76 9.21 -43.50
C ARG A 324 41.25 9.44 -43.80
N VAL A 325 42.08 9.56 -42.76
CA VAL A 325 43.54 9.72 -42.89
C VAL A 325 44.21 8.48 -43.46
N ALA A 326 43.85 7.28 -43.01
CA ALA A 326 44.37 6.02 -43.55
C ALA A 326 44.01 5.86 -45.05
N LYS A 327 42.77 6.16 -45.43
CA LYS A 327 42.32 6.14 -46.82
C LYS A 327 43.07 7.16 -47.68
N ALA A 328 43.25 8.39 -47.21
CA ALA A 328 44.04 9.39 -47.93
C ALA A 328 45.50 8.95 -48.13
N LYS A 329 46.14 8.36 -47.11
CA LYS A 329 47.49 7.76 -47.21
C LYS A 329 47.54 6.61 -48.22
N ARG A 330 46.46 5.83 -48.36
CA ARG A 330 46.32 4.75 -49.35
C ARG A 330 46.16 5.27 -50.78
N ASP A 331 45.25 6.23 -50.98
CA ASP A 331 44.88 6.75 -52.30
C ASP A 331 46.00 7.64 -52.91
N LEU A 332 46.89 8.20 -52.07
CA LEU A 332 48.14 8.87 -52.49
C LEU A 332 49.29 7.90 -52.89
N GLY A 333 49.04 6.59 -52.94
CA GLY A 333 50.03 5.58 -53.36
C GLY A 333 50.85 4.95 -52.22
N GLY A 334 50.57 5.29 -50.96
CA GLY A 334 51.20 4.72 -49.77
C GLY A 334 52.45 5.47 -49.30
N VAL A 335 52.48 5.80 -48.01
CA VAL A 335 53.69 6.27 -47.32
C VAL A 335 54.57 5.06 -46.97
N ARG A 336 55.91 5.22 -46.99
CA ARG A 336 56.86 4.15 -46.64
C ARG A 336 56.59 3.58 -45.23
N GLY A 337 55.97 2.41 -45.18
CA GLY A 337 55.60 1.72 -43.94
C GLY A 337 54.10 1.47 -43.77
N PHE A 338 53.26 2.17 -44.54
CA PHE A 338 51.80 2.01 -44.56
C PHE A 338 51.37 0.90 -45.53
N THR A 339 50.49 0.01 -45.09
CA THR A 339 50.02 -1.17 -45.84
C THR A 339 48.53 -1.06 -46.21
N ASN A 340 48.10 -1.76 -47.26
CA ASN A 340 46.66 -1.84 -47.61
C ASN A 340 45.79 -2.44 -46.49
N SER A 341 46.38 -3.26 -45.60
CA SER A 341 45.74 -3.80 -44.40
C SER A 341 45.38 -2.73 -43.37
N GLU A 342 46.10 -1.61 -43.30
CA GLU A 342 45.84 -0.54 -42.33
C GLU A 342 44.59 0.28 -42.67
N GLU A 343 44.28 0.51 -43.96
CA GLU A 343 43.00 1.12 -44.34
C GLU A 343 41.83 0.18 -44.04
N ALA A 344 41.99 -1.12 -44.31
CA ALA A 344 40.98 -2.12 -43.99
C ALA A 344 40.72 -2.21 -42.47
N GLN A 345 41.77 -2.19 -41.64
CA GLN A 345 41.64 -2.21 -40.17
C GLN A 345 40.98 -0.93 -39.63
N ALA A 346 41.37 0.25 -40.11
CA ALA A 346 40.75 1.50 -39.69
C ALA A 346 39.27 1.59 -40.11
N ARG A 347 38.95 1.06 -41.31
CA ARG A 347 37.57 0.95 -41.81
C ARG A 347 36.73 0.00 -40.95
N ASP A 348 37.26 -1.17 -40.62
CA ASP A 348 36.60 -2.17 -39.76
C ASP A 348 36.25 -1.57 -38.39
N ARG A 349 37.24 -0.91 -37.76
CA ARG A 349 37.05 -0.23 -36.47
C ARG A 349 36.03 0.91 -36.52
N TYR A 350 35.90 1.62 -37.65
CA TYR A 350 34.84 2.62 -37.82
C TYR A 350 33.45 1.98 -37.84
N PHE A 351 33.25 0.84 -38.50
CA PHE A 351 31.95 0.16 -38.50
C PHE A 351 31.61 -0.48 -37.15
N GLU A 352 32.61 -1.01 -36.44
CA GLU A 352 32.47 -1.51 -35.06
C GLU A 352 32.04 -0.39 -34.09
N THR A 353 32.80 0.72 -34.02
CA THR A 353 32.48 1.86 -33.14
C THR A 353 31.18 2.56 -33.54
N ARG A 354 30.82 2.56 -34.82
CA ARG A 354 29.50 3.01 -35.27
C ARG A 354 28.38 2.12 -34.72
N ALA A 355 28.49 0.80 -34.82
CA ALA A 355 27.50 -0.12 -34.27
C ALA A 355 27.40 0.01 -32.74
N GLN A 356 28.53 0.25 -32.05
CA GLN A 356 28.54 0.55 -30.62
C GLN A 356 27.77 1.83 -30.28
N ALA A 357 27.94 2.92 -31.05
CA ALA A 357 27.20 4.17 -30.88
C ALA A 357 25.69 4.04 -31.20
N GLU A 358 25.33 3.24 -32.20
CA GLU A 358 23.93 2.94 -32.53
C GLU A 358 23.27 2.09 -31.42
N ASN A 359 24.01 1.14 -30.82
CA ASN A 359 23.55 0.34 -29.68
C ASN A 359 23.41 1.16 -28.39
N SER A 360 24.37 2.02 -28.04
CA SER A 360 24.30 2.84 -26.82
C SER A 360 23.19 3.88 -26.88
N LEU A 361 22.87 4.42 -28.06
CA LEU A 361 21.67 5.23 -28.28
C LEU A 361 20.37 4.43 -28.07
N GLY A 362 20.35 3.16 -28.47
CA GLY A 362 19.25 2.25 -28.17
C GLY A 362 19.04 2.04 -26.67
N THR A 363 20.13 1.77 -25.93
CA THR A 363 20.11 1.67 -24.46
C THR A 363 19.62 2.96 -23.81
N LEU A 364 20.09 4.13 -24.28
CA LEU A 364 19.70 5.44 -23.76
C LEU A 364 18.17 5.63 -23.80
N TYR A 365 17.52 5.38 -24.94
CA TYR A 365 16.07 5.50 -25.05
C TYR A 365 15.30 4.48 -24.20
N VAL A 366 15.85 3.28 -23.95
CA VAL A 366 15.22 2.28 -23.07
C VAL A 366 15.30 2.71 -21.61
N THR A 367 16.44 3.25 -21.16
CA THR A 367 16.58 3.80 -19.79
C THR A 367 15.73 5.05 -19.60
N GLU A 368 15.68 5.95 -20.61
CA GLU A 368 14.78 7.11 -20.62
C GLU A 368 13.31 6.69 -20.48
N GLN A 369 12.89 5.63 -21.20
CA GLN A 369 11.52 5.11 -21.12
C GLN A 369 11.19 4.49 -19.76
N ARG A 370 12.14 3.81 -19.09
CA ARG A 370 11.96 3.34 -17.71
C ARG A 370 11.81 4.52 -16.75
N LEU A 371 12.61 5.58 -16.90
CA LEU A 371 12.45 6.78 -16.07
C LEU A 371 11.07 7.41 -16.27
N ARG A 372 10.62 7.60 -17.53
CA ARG A 372 9.27 8.12 -17.82
C ARG A 372 8.16 7.29 -17.16
N GLU A 373 8.26 5.96 -17.16
CA GLU A 373 7.27 5.11 -16.50
C GLU A 373 7.17 5.39 -14.99
N LEU A 374 8.31 5.55 -14.29
CA LEU A 374 8.36 5.87 -12.86
C LEU A 374 7.89 7.29 -12.56
N LEU A 375 8.21 8.26 -13.43
CA LEU A 375 7.75 9.65 -13.35
C LEU A 375 6.27 9.84 -13.71
N GLY A 376 5.57 8.79 -14.15
CA GLY A 376 4.18 8.88 -14.59
C GLY A 376 3.97 9.57 -15.94
N LEU A 377 5.03 9.76 -16.74
CA LEU A 377 5.02 10.54 -17.97
C LEU A 377 4.54 9.75 -19.20
N PRO A 378 4.04 10.43 -20.27
CA PRO A 378 3.74 9.81 -21.57
C PRO A 378 4.96 9.14 -22.20
N VAL A 379 4.74 8.19 -23.13
CA VAL A 379 5.84 7.46 -23.82
C VAL A 379 6.75 8.43 -24.60
N ASN A 380 6.17 9.43 -25.27
CA ASN A 380 6.92 10.50 -25.90
C ASN A 380 6.11 11.81 -25.95
N ASP A 381 6.64 12.85 -25.31
CA ASP A 381 6.13 14.23 -25.24
C ASP A 381 6.84 15.19 -26.22
N ARG A 382 7.77 14.68 -27.03
CA ARG A 382 8.78 15.41 -27.84
C ARG A 382 9.86 16.13 -27.03
N LYS A 383 9.99 15.82 -25.73
CA LYS A 383 11.15 16.23 -24.94
C LYS A 383 12.09 15.05 -24.70
N VAL A 384 13.39 15.29 -24.68
CA VAL A 384 14.42 14.32 -24.34
C VAL A 384 14.95 14.66 -22.95
N ILE A 385 14.84 13.73 -22.00
CA ILE A 385 15.21 13.96 -20.61
C ILE A 385 16.73 13.83 -20.47
N ARG A 386 17.43 14.93 -20.19
CA ARG A 386 18.85 14.95 -19.82
C ARG A 386 18.97 15.21 -18.31
N PRO A 387 19.62 14.30 -17.55
CA PRO A 387 20.00 14.58 -16.16
C PRO A 387 20.84 15.85 -16.07
N ALA A 388 20.42 16.79 -15.22
CA ALA A 388 21.06 18.09 -15.06
C ALA A 388 22.18 18.08 -14.00
N ASP A 389 22.07 17.20 -13.00
CA ASP A 389 23.01 17.13 -11.88
C ASP A 389 24.19 16.19 -12.18
N ASP A 390 25.41 16.60 -11.79
CA ASP A 390 26.58 15.73 -11.80
C ASP A 390 26.68 14.90 -10.49
N PRO A 391 27.22 13.67 -10.56
CA PRO A 391 27.35 12.76 -9.42
C PRO A 391 28.41 13.23 -8.41
N ILE A 392 28.17 12.92 -7.13
CA ILE A 392 29.09 13.25 -6.02
C ILE A 392 30.40 12.46 -6.18
N ALA A 393 31.51 13.19 -6.28
CA ALA A 393 32.87 12.62 -6.27
C ALA A 393 33.57 12.69 -4.89
N ALA A 394 33.07 13.53 -3.98
CA ALA A 394 33.63 13.70 -2.64
C ALA A 394 33.38 12.46 -1.76
N ARG A 395 34.35 12.12 -0.90
CA ARG A 395 34.25 10.95 -0.02
C ARG A 395 33.30 11.17 1.16
N LEU A 396 32.15 10.51 1.14
CA LEU A 396 31.28 10.37 2.30
C LEU A 396 31.94 9.48 3.38
N GLN A 397 32.24 10.05 4.55
CA GLN A 397 32.69 9.33 5.73
C GLN A 397 31.52 9.08 6.69
N ALA A 398 30.96 7.86 6.66
CA ALA A 398 29.85 7.47 7.55
C ALA A 398 30.37 6.85 8.87
N ASP A 399 29.68 7.10 9.99
CA ASP A 399 29.89 6.34 11.23
C ASP A 399 29.07 5.05 11.22
N TRP A 400 29.76 3.94 11.48
CA TRP A 400 29.19 2.61 11.64
C TRP A 400 28.14 2.55 12.75
N TYR A 401 28.42 3.13 13.92
CA TYR A 401 27.57 2.98 15.09
C TYR A 401 26.29 3.83 14.97
N GLN A 402 26.40 5.08 14.51
CA GLN A 402 25.24 5.91 14.17
C GLN A 402 24.35 5.26 13.10
N ALA A 403 24.94 4.72 12.02
CA ALA A 403 24.18 4.03 10.97
C ALA A 403 23.44 2.78 11.49
N LEU A 404 24.05 2.04 12.43
CA LEU A 404 23.42 0.87 13.05
C LEU A 404 22.30 1.27 14.04
N ALA A 405 22.42 2.38 14.76
CA ALA A 405 21.33 2.90 15.60
C ALA A 405 20.10 3.27 14.75
N LEU A 406 20.32 4.07 13.69
CA LEU A 406 19.29 4.48 12.73
C LEU A 406 18.64 3.25 12.07
N GLY A 407 19.45 2.27 11.67
CA GLY A 407 18.96 1.00 11.11
C GLY A 407 18.02 0.20 12.03
N LEU A 408 18.15 0.33 13.36
CA LEU A 408 17.35 -0.41 14.34
C LEU A 408 16.14 0.39 14.88
N THR A 409 16.14 1.70 14.71
CA THR A 409 15.05 2.63 15.08
C THR A 409 14.14 2.92 13.89
N GLU A 410 14.70 3.45 12.81
CA GLU A 410 13.97 4.02 11.67
C GLU A 410 13.43 2.96 10.71
N ARG A 411 14.06 1.79 10.58
CA ARG A 411 13.63 0.79 9.58
C ARG A 411 12.16 0.38 9.74
N VAL A 412 11.42 0.62 8.66
CA VAL A 412 9.98 0.40 8.53
C VAL A 412 9.60 -1.05 8.84
N GLU A 413 10.40 -2.02 8.40
CA GLU A 413 10.18 -3.46 8.61
C GLU A 413 10.31 -3.85 10.09
N VAL A 414 11.21 -3.18 10.82
CA VAL A 414 11.47 -3.38 12.25
C VAL A 414 10.35 -2.71 13.07
N ARG A 415 9.95 -1.48 12.73
CA ARG A 415 8.78 -0.80 13.31
C ARG A 415 7.50 -1.62 13.14
N ARG A 416 7.24 -2.15 11.94
CA ARG A 416 6.10 -3.04 11.65
C ARG A 416 6.12 -4.33 12.49
N GLN A 417 7.29 -4.93 12.74
CA GLN A 417 7.38 -6.11 13.61
C GLN A 417 7.18 -5.76 15.10
N LYS A 418 7.67 -4.60 15.56
CA LYS A 418 7.40 -4.09 16.91
C LYS A 418 5.89 -3.88 17.13
N TRP A 419 5.16 -3.35 16.13
CA TRP A 419 3.69 -3.28 16.15
C TRP A 419 3.00 -4.65 16.22
N ASN A 420 3.42 -5.61 15.40
CA ASN A 420 2.91 -6.99 15.41
C ASN A 420 3.09 -7.66 16.80
N ILE A 421 4.23 -7.42 17.46
CA ILE A 421 4.48 -7.90 18.83
C ILE A 421 3.50 -7.27 19.83
N LYS A 422 3.27 -5.95 19.80
CA LYS A 422 2.28 -5.29 20.67
C LYS A 422 0.86 -5.83 20.43
N SER A 423 0.48 -6.08 19.18
CA SER A 423 -0.81 -6.70 18.82
C SER A 423 -0.97 -8.08 19.47
N LEU A 424 0.07 -8.94 19.40
CA LEU A 424 0.08 -10.25 20.05
C LEU A 424 0.08 -10.18 21.59
N GLU A 425 0.68 -9.15 22.19
CA GLU A 425 0.66 -8.93 23.65
C GLU A 425 -0.73 -8.51 24.15
N LEU A 426 -1.41 -7.61 23.43
CA LEU A 426 -2.80 -7.23 23.69
C LEU A 426 -3.73 -8.45 23.55
N GLN A 427 -3.60 -9.20 22.45
CA GLN A 427 -4.36 -10.45 22.24
C GLN A 427 -4.10 -11.48 23.35
N LEU A 428 -2.87 -11.57 23.87
CA LEU A 428 -2.54 -12.46 24.99
C LEU A 428 -3.22 -12.01 26.29
N GLY A 429 -3.28 -10.69 26.55
CA GLY A 429 -4.03 -10.11 27.67
C GLY A 429 -5.52 -10.42 27.57
N ALA A 430 -6.11 -10.21 26.39
CA ALA A 430 -7.52 -10.50 26.14
C ALA A 430 -7.85 -12.01 26.28
N ALA A 431 -7.03 -12.90 25.71
CA ALA A 431 -7.21 -14.35 25.85
C ALA A 431 -7.06 -14.83 27.31
N LYS A 432 -6.15 -14.22 28.09
CA LYS A 432 -6.01 -14.49 29.53
C LYS A 432 -7.23 -14.01 30.34
N ASN A 433 -7.90 -12.93 29.91
CA ASN A 433 -9.18 -12.52 30.52
C ASN A 433 -10.31 -13.49 30.14
N LEU A 434 -10.40 -13.88 28.85
CA LEU A 434 -11.43 -14.81 28.35
C LEU A 434 -11.34 -16.20 29.04
N ALA A 435 -10.14 -16.62 29.45
CA ALA A 435 -9.91 -17.86 30.19
C ALA A 435 -10.37 -17.86 31.67
N ARG A 436 -10.91 -16.74 32.18
CA ARG A 436 -11.56 -16.66 33.50
C ARG A 436 -12.98 -17.24 33.46
N PRO A 437 -13.61 -17.53 34.62
CA PRO A 437 -15.05 -17.79 34.68
C PRO A 437 -15.88 -16.60 34.17
N ARG A 438 -17.04 -16.86 33.57
CA ARG A 438 -18.05 -15.81 33.30
C ARG A 438 -18.90 -15.59 34.56
N LEU A 439 -19.22 -14.34 34.82
CA LEU A 439 -20.07 -13.90 35.93
C LEU A 439 -20.73 -12.62 35.46
N ASP A 440 -22.02 -12.71 35.14
CA ASP A 440 -22.72 -11.67 34.41
C ASP A 440 -23.89 -11.16 35.27
N LEU A 441 -23.92 -9.86 35.53
CA LEU A 441 -25.06 -9.18 36.11
C LEU A 441 -26.14 -9.05 35.04
N ILE A 442 -27.34 -9.54 35.34
CA ILE A 442 -28.53 -9.41 34.50
C ILE A 442 -29.56 -8.61 35.29
N ALA A 443 -30.08 -7.55 34.69
CA ALA A 443 -31.27 -6.83 35.14
C ALA A 443 -32.23 -6.70 33.96
N GLN A 444 -33.51 -7.00 34.19
CA GLN A 444 -34.60 -6.80 33.24
C GLN A 444 -35.80 -6.22 34.00
N TYR A 445 -36.42 -5.21 33.41
CA TYR A 445 -37.68 -4.63 33.84
C TYR A 445 -38.62 -4.61 32.64
N GLN A 446 -39.85 -5.08 32.81
CA GLN A 446 -40.84 -5.12 31.75
C GLN A 446 -42.21 -4.64 32.23
N VAL A 447 -42.89 -3.87 31.38
CA VAL A 447 -44.31 -3.56 31.50
C VAL A 447 -45.03 -4.45 30.50
N ASN A 448 -45.98 -5.27 30.95
CA ASN A 448 -46.74 -6.14 30.08
C ASN A 448 -47.99 -5.40 29.57
N GLY A 449 -48.43 -5.69 28.35
CA GLY A 449 -49.62 -5.10 27.74
C GLY A 449 -50.62 -6.18 27.34
N PHE A 450 -51.91 -5.90 27.52
CA PHE A 450 -53.01 -6.79 27.19
C PHE A 450 -54.26 -5.99 26.77
N GLY A 451 -54.96 -6.45 25.73
CA GLY A 451 -56.33 -6.02 25.43
C GLY A 451 -56.79 -6.41 24.03
N ASP A 452 -58.11 -6.46 23.80
CA ASP A 452 -58.69 -6.75 22.48
C ASP A 452 -58.36 -5.67 21.43
N HIS A 453 -58.20 -4.42 21.87
CA HIS A 453 -57.89 -3.28 21.00
C HIS A 453 -56.44 -2.81 21.18
N LEU A 454 -55.75 -2.52 20.08
CA LEU A 454 -54.40 -1.97 20.11
C LEU A 454 -54.40 -0.53 20.66
N LEU A 455 -55.26 0.32 20.06
CA LEU A 455 -55.52 1.70 20.44
C LEU A 455 -57.03 1.89 20.56
N GLY A 456 -57.50 2.45 21.66
CA GLY A 456 -58.91 2.65 21.95
C GLY A 456 -59.14 3.95 22.73
N ASN A 457 -60.35 4.49 22.64
CA ASN A 457 -60.82 5.60 23.48
C ASN A 457 -61.78 5.02 24.53
N SER A 458 -61.75 5.55 25.76
CA SER A 458 -62.24 4.92 27.01
C SER A 458 -63.72 4.51 27.10
N ASP A 459 -64.54 4.81 26.09
CA ASP A 459 -65.99 4.93 26.26
C ASP A 459 -66.80 3.76 25.67
N LEU A 460 -66.13 2.66 25.29
CA LEU A 460 -66.76 1.50 24.64
C LEU A 460 -66.54 0.17 25.41
N ASP A 461 -67.62 -0.63 25.41
CA ASP A 461 -67.78 -2.01 25.89
C ASP A 461 -67.56 -2.34 27.38
N LYS A 462 -68.68 -2.26 28.10
CA LYS A 462 -68.92 -2.69 29.50
C LYS A 462 -68.79 -4.21 29.75
N ASN A 463 -68.32 -4.99 28.77
CA ASN A 463 -68.23 -6.45 28.85
C ASN A 463 -66.79 -6.95 29.13
N GLY A 464 -65.76 -6.17 28.77
CA GLY A 464 -64.34 -6.52 29.02
C GLY A 464 -63.71 -5.80 30.22
N GLY A 465 -64.31 -4.70 30.67
CA GLY A 465 -63.80 -3.88 31.77
C GLY A 465 -62.57 -3.06 31.36
N ASP A 466 -61.67 -2.84 32.31
CA ASP A 466 -60.48 -2.00 32.15
C ASP A 466 -59.37 -2.62 31.26
N LEU A 467 -59.55 -3.88 30.86
CA LEU A 467 -58.60 -4.69 30.10
C LEU A 467 -58.75 -4.56 28.58
N ASN A 468 -59.40 -3.49 28.09
CA ASN A 468 -59.80 -3.39 26.69
C ASN A 468 -58.68 -2.90 25.74
N THR A 469 -57.70 -2.12 26.20
CA THR A 469 -56.72 -1.43 25.33
C THR A 469 -55.25 -1.71 25.72
N PHE A 470 -54.49 -2.30 24.78
CA PHE A 470 -53.09 -2.70 24.95
C PHE A 470 -52.15 -1.57 25.37
N TYR A 471 -52.14 -0.45 24.64
CA TYR A 471 -51.27 0.68 24.96
C TYR A 471 -51.70 1.46 26.21
N HIS A 472 -52.94 1.31 26.67
CA HIS A 472 -53.42 1.91 27.91
C HIS A 472 -52.75 1.23 29.11
N LYS A 473 -52.80 -0.10 29.18
CA LYS A 473 -52.15 -0.90 30.23
C LYS A 473 -50.64 -0.69 30.32
N ILE A 474 -49.96 -0.53 29.18
CA ILE A 474 -48.53 -0.16 29.15
C ILE A 474 -48.26 1.26 29.67
N ALA A 475 -49.19 2.21 29.47
CA ALA A 475 -49.07 3.58 29.95
C ALA A 475 -49.43 3.73 31.45
N GLU A 476 -50.34 2.89 31.96
CA GLU A 476 -50.67 2.80 33.38
C GLU A 476 -49.55 2.12 34.19
N GLY A 477 -48.96 1.06 33.64
CA GLY A 477 -47.79 0.40 34.22
C GLY A 477 -48.09 -0.44 35.46
N GLU A 478 -49.29 -1.00 35.59
CA GLU A 478 -49.66 -1.86 36.72
C GLU A 478 -49.12 -3.29 36.54
N GLU A 479 -49.29 -3.89 35.35
CA GLU A 479 -48.87 -5.26 35.00
C GLU A 479 -47.36 -5.37 34.77
N THR A 480 -46.55 -5.05 35.77
CA THR A 480 -45.08 -5.04 35.66
C THR A 480 -44.42 -6.35 36.11
N GLY A 481 -43.24 -6.62 35.56
CA GLY A 481 -42.36 -7.71 35.97
C GLY A 481 -40.90 -7.24 36.02
N TYR A 482 -40.13 -7.79 36.96
CA TYR A 482 -38.70 -7.53 37.05
C TYR A 482 -37.92 -8.82 37.31
N THR A 483 -36.69 -8.85 36.84
CA THR A 483 -35.75 -9.95 37.07
C THR A 483 -34.37 -9.36 37.26
N TYR A 484 -33.73 -9.64 38.39
CA TYR A 484 -32.32 -9.35 38.62
C TYR A 484 -31.60 -10.62 39.06
N GLY A 485 -30.36 -10.80 38.63
CA GLY A 485 -29.60 -12.01 38.93
C GLY A 485 -28.11 -11.89 38.57
N LEU A 486 -27.35 -12.85 39.08
CA LEU A 486 -25.95 -13.06 38.73
C LEU A 486 -25.84 -14.44 38.06
N GLU A 487 -25.55 -14.48 36.77
CA GLU A 487 -25.32 -15.72 36.04
C GLU A 487 -23.83 -16.09 36.14
N PHE A 488 -23.50 -17.22 36.77
CA PHE A 488 -22.13 -17.73 36.85
C PHE A 488 -21.96 -18.95 35.93
N SER A 489 -20.98 -18.90 35.03
CA SER A 489 -20.73 -19.98 34.07
C SER A 489 -19.23 -20.29 33.94
N MET A 490 -18.87 -21.55 34.16
CA MET A 490 -17.50 -22.04 34.10
C MET A 490 -17.44 -23.46 33.52
N PRO A 491 -16.95 -23.66 32.27
CA PRO A 491 -16.77 -25.00 31.72
C PRO A 491 -15.55 -25.68 32.35
N PHE A 492 -15.78 -26.81 33.01
CA PHE A 492 -14.71 -27.54 33.70
C PHE A 492 -13.57 -27.97 32.74
N GLY A 493 -12.33 -27.80 33.19
CA GLY A 493 -11.11 -28.13 32.45
C GLY A 493 -10.52 -26.99 31.59
N LEU A 494 -11.35 -26.12 31.01
CA LEU A 494 -10.94 -24.95 30.20
C LEU A 494 -9.96 -25.26 29.04
N ARG A 495 -10.02 -26.46 28.44
CA ARG A 495 -9.05 -26.93 27.43
C ARG A 495 -8.91 -25.98 26.23
N GLN A 496 -10.02 -25.49 25.68
CA GLN A 496 -10.04 -24.58 24.53
C GLN A 496 -9.38 -23.23 24.85
N ALA A 497 -9.81 -22.56 25.93
CA ALA A 497 -9.26 -21.27 26.34
C ALA A 497 -7.77 -21.35 26.70
N LYS A 498 -7.34 -22.42 27.40
CA LYS A 498 -5.92 -22.67 27.70
C LYS A 498 -5.10 -22.94 26.44
N SER A 499 -5.66 -23.67 25.47
CA SER A 499 -5.02 -23.90 24.16
C SER A 499 -4.87 -22.60 23.37
N GLN A 500 -5.88 -21.71 23.39
CA GLN A 500 -5.84 -20.40 22.76
C GLN A 500 -4.77 -19.49 23.38
N VAL A 501 -4.74 -19.36 24.72
CA VAL A 501 -3.68 -18.64 25.44
C VAL A 501 -2.31 -19.20 25.06
N ARG A 502 -2.13 -20.52 25.08
CA ARG A 502 -0.86 -21.16 24.73
C ARG A 502 -0.46 -20.96 23.26
N ASN A 503 -1.43 -20.89 22.34
CA ASN A 503 -1.16 -20.59 20.94
C ASN A 503 -0.60 -19.17 20.79
N ILE A 504 -1.20 -18.19 21.48
CA ILE A 504 -0.75 -16.79 21.44
C ILE A 504 0.60 -16.61 22.16
N GLU A 505 0.86 -17.31 23.28
CA GLU A 505 2.19 -17.36 23.91
C GLU A 505 3.28 -17.84 22.94
N LEU A 506 3.00 -18.89 22.16
CA LEU A 506 3.92 -19.42 21.16
C LEU A 506 4.09 -18.46 19.96
N ARG A 507 3.00 -17.80 19.51
CA ARG A 507 3.07 -16.75 18.48
C ARG A 507 3.92 -15.56 18.94
N LEU A 508 3.71 -15.06 20.16
CA LEU A 508 4.48 -13.97 20.74
C LEU A 508 5.96 -14.34 20.92
N THR A 509 6.23 -15.56 21.39
CA THR A 509 7.61 -16.08 21.51
C THR A 509 8.29 -16.17 20.14
N LYS A 510 7.58 -16.66 19.11
CA LYS A 510 8.07 -16.65 17.71
C LYS A 510 8.30 -15.23 17.22
N ALA A 511 7.36 -14.31 17.41
CA ALA A 511 7.45 -12.92 16.92
C ALA A 511 8.66 -12.18 17.52
N ARG A 512 8.90 -12.33 18.84
CA ARG A 512 10.10 -11.77 19.50
C ARG A 512 11.40 -12.41 19.01
N LYS A 513 11.41 -13.70 18.63
CA LYS A 513 12.58 -14.34 18.01
C LYS A 513 12.77 -13.98 16.54
N VAL A 514 11.70 -13.66 15.81
CA VAL A 514 11.76 -13.09 14.45
C VAL A 514 12.33 -11.67 14.51
N LEU A 515 11.91 -10.83 15.46
CA LEU A 515 12.48 -9.49 15.64
C LEU A 515 14.00 -9.56 15.88
N ALA A 516 14.46 -10.36 16.84
CA ALA A 516 15.89 -10.51 17.12
C ALA A 516 16.71 -11.08 15.93
N ALA A 517 16.08 -11.83 15.02
CA ALA A 517 16.71 -12.28 13.78
C ALA A 517 16.74 -11.18 12.72
N GLN A 518 15.68 -10.36 12.61
CA GLN A 518 15.64 -9.19 11.74
C GLN A 518 16.65 -8.12 12.17
N GLU A 519 16.78 -7.84 13.47
CA GLU A 519 17.76 -6.89 14.02
C GLU A 519 19.21 -7.31 13.71
N LEU A 520 19.50 -8.63 13.72
CA LEU A 520 20.77 -9.20 13.30
C LEU A 520 20.99 -9.11 11.78
N GLU A 521 19.96 -9.42 10.97
CA GLU A 521 20.03 -9.29 9.50
C GLU A 521 20.26 -7.84 9.07
N VAL A 522 19.58 -6.89 9.70
CA VAL A 522 19.78 -5.43 9.51
C VAL A 522 21.25 -5.05 9.74
N GLY A 523 21.87 -5.56 10.80
CA GLY A 523 23.30 -5.35 11.06
C GLY A 523 24.20 -5.89 9.95
N HIS A 524 23.89 -7.06 9.40
CA HIS A 524 24.64 -7.63 8.27
C HIS A 524 24.42 -6.86 6.96
N GLU A 525 23.19 -6.44 6.65
CA GLU A 525 22.91 -5.62 5.47
C GLU A 525 23.63 -4.27 5.51
N ILE A 526 23.66 -3.61 6.67
CA ILE A 526 24.37 -2.32 6.83
C ILE A 526 25.88 -2.56 6.69
N ALA A 527 26.43 -3.63 7.27
CA ALA A 527 27.85 -3.98 7.09
C ALA A 527 28.24 -4.17 5.62
N VAL A 528 27.40 -4.84 4.82
CA VAL A 528 27.61 -4.98 3.38
C VAL A 528 27.48 -3.64 2.65
N SER A 529 26.55 -2.77 3.05
CA SER A 529 26.42 -1.43 2.43
C SER A 529 27.66 -0.55 2.66
N PHE A 530 28.26 -0.58 3.86
CA PHE A 530 29.52 0.10 4.16
C PHE A 530 30.70 -0.44 3.33
N GLN A 531 30.80 -1.77 3.23
CA GLN A 531 31.84 -2.41 2.42
C GLN A 531 31.69 -2.05 0.93
N GLN A 532 30.46 -1.99 0.41
CA GLN A 532 30.18 -1.57 -0.96
C GLN A 532 30.50 -0.08 -1.20
N LEU A 533 30.21 0.79 -0.23
CA LEU A 533 30.51 2.23 -0.30
C LEU A 533 32.02 2.50 -0.42
N GLU A 534 32.82 1.92 0.48
CA GLU A 534 34.29 2.06 0.42
C GLU A 534 34.89 1.36 -0.82
N THR A 535 34.38 0.19 -1.22
CA THR A 535 34.88 -0.52 -2.41
C THR A 535 34.58 0.23 -3.71
N SER A 536 33.39 0.83 -3.83
CA SER A 536 33.03 1.64 -5.01
C SER A 536 33.83 2.95 -5.06
N TYR A 537 34.06 3.63 -3.93
CA TYR A 537 34.96 4.78 -3.86
C TYR A 537 36.39 4.44 -4.29
N ALA A 538 36.98 3.38 -3.71
CA ALA A 538 38.31 2.89 -4.06
C ALA A 538 38.44 2.53 -5.56
N THR A 539 37.38 1.95 -6.13
CA THR A 539 37.31 1.59 -7.55
C THR A 539 37.19 2.83 -8.44
N ALA A 540 36.43 3.85 -8.02
CA ALA A 540 36.27 5.11 -8.74
C ALA A 540 37.59 5.89 -8.83
N VAL A 541 38.33 6.01 -7.70
CA VAL A 541 39.71 6.54 -7.68
C VAL A 541 40.60 5.75 -8.65
N SER A 542 40.65 4.42 -8.51
CA SER A 542 41.50 3.57 -9.36
C SER A 542 41.18 3.68 -10.86
N ASN A 543 39.90 3.81 -11.23
CA ASN A 543 39.49 4.03 -12.61
C ASN A 543 39.78 5.45 -13.10
N PHE A 544 39.77 6.46 -12.23
CA PHE A 544 40.17 7.83 -12.58
C PHE A 544 41.66 7.87 -12.97
N SER A 545 42.56 7.34 -12.13
CA SER A 545 44.00 7.24 -12.44
C SER A 545 44.26 6.38 -13.69
N ARG A 546 43.42 5.37 -13.95
CA ARG A 546 43.46 4.58 -15.19
C ARG A 546 43.01 5.38 -16.41
N ARG A 547 42.01 6.26 -16.29
CA ARG A 547 41.54 7.15 -17.37
C ARG A 547 42.61 8.17 -17.75
N SER A 548 43.23 8.84 -16.77
CA SER A 548 44.32 9.79 -17.04
C SER A 548 45.55 9.12 -17.67
N ALA A 549 45.97 7.95 -17.17
CA ALA A 549 47.05 7.17 -17.77
C ALA A 549 46.72 6.66 -19.19
N ALA A 550 45.45 6.34 -19.48
CA ALA A 550 45.01 5.96 -20.82
C ALA A 550 44.99 7.15 -21.79
N LEU A 551 44.60 8.35 -21.31
CA LEU A 551 44.60 9.60 -22.08
C LEU A 551 46.03 9.95 -22.56
N GLU A 552 46.98 9.98 -21.63
CA GLU A 552 48.38 10.31 -21.96
C GLU A 552 49.02 9.25 -22.86
N ARG A 553 48.64 7.97 -22.70
CA ARG A 553 49.04 6.91 -23.65
C ARG A 553 48.51 7.15 -25.07
N VAL A 554 47.29 7.66 -25.23
CA VAL A 554 46.75 8.05 -26.55
C VAL A 554 47.51 9.25 -27.11
N ARG A 555 47.81 10.26 -26.29
CA ARG A 555 48.59 11.45 -26.67
C ARG A 555 49.96 11.06 -27.23
N MET A 556 50.73 10.28 -26.49
CA MET A 556 52.09 9.87 -26.87
C MET A 556 52.11 8.99 -28.13
N ILE A 557 51.21 8.03 -28.26
CA ILE A 557 51.14 7.17 -29.47
C ILE A 557 50.59 7.95 -30.68
N GLY A 558 49.75 8.96 -30.47
CA GLY A 558 49.34 9.90 -31.52
C GLY A 558 50.53 10.65 -32.12
N GLN A 559 51.43 11.18 -31.28
CA GLN A 559 52.66 11.84 -31.72
C GLN A 559 53.59 10.88 -32.50
N GLU A 560 53.74 9.61 -32.07
CA GLU A 560 54.48 8.59 -32.85
C GLU A 560 53.90 8.38 -34.26
N LEU A 561 52.57 8.41 -34.39
CA LEU A 561 51.84 8.22 -35.65
C LEU A 561 51.92 9.43 -36.60
N GLU A 562 51.99 10.65 -36.05
CA GLU A 562 52.21 11.89 -36.81
C GLU A 562 53.64 12.00 -37.34
N VAL A 563 54.64 11.72 -36.49
CA VAL A 563 56.06 11.68 -36.86
C VAL A 563 56.38 10.52 -37.81
N GLY A 564 55.51 9.49 -37.88
CA GLY A 564 55.71 8.30 -38.71
C GLY A 564 56.79 7.35 -38.16
N SER A 565 56.96 7.33 -36.84
CA SER A 565 58.07 6.63 -36.18
C SER A 565 57.78 5.13 -35.99
N GLY A 566 58.05 4.35 -37.04
CA GLY A 566 58.04 2.88 -36.99
C GLY A 566 56.84 2.22 -37.66
N SER A 567 56.89 0.88 -37.75
CA SER A 567 55.82 0.05 -38.32
C SER A 567 54.76 -0.31 -37.27
N ASN A 568 53.52 -0.51 -37.74
CA ASN A 568 52.38 -0.91 -36.91
C ASN A 568 52.01 0.13 -35.79
N THR A 569 52.28 1.41 -36.03
CA THR A 569 51.86 2.52 -35.14
C THR A 569 50.35 2.75 -35.17
N LEU A 570 49.70 2.61 -36.33
CA LEU A 570 48.25 2.80 -36.46
C LEU A 570 47.45 1.79 -35.60
N ASP A 571 47.83 0.51 -35.64
CA ASP A 571 47.24 -0.56 -34.82
C ASP A 571 47.41 -0.29 -33.32
N ARG A 572 48.59 0.21 -32.90
CA ARG A 572 48.83 0.64 -31.51
C ARG A 572 47.92 1.83 -31.12
N TYR A 573 47.73 2.78 -32.03
CA TYR A 573 46.91 3.97 -31.81
C TYR A 573 45.42 3.63 -31.70
N LEU A 574 44.89 2.79 -32.61
CA LEU A 574 43.50 2.28 -32.55
C LEU A 574 43.23 1.51 -31.23
N ARG A 575 44.17 0.66 -30.79
CA ARG A 575 44.09 -0.04 -29.49
C ARG A 575 44.24 0.90 -28.29
N ALA A 576 44.92 2.03 -28.44
CA ALA A 576 45.02 3.04 -27.39
C ALA A 576 43.70 3.82 -27.26
N GLN A 577 43.09 4.24 -28.38
CA GLN A 577 41.73 4.83 -28.41
C GLN A 577 40.70 3.89 -27.76
N GLU A 578 40.74 2.60 -28.10
CA GLU A 578 39.92 1.57 -27.45
C GLU A 578 40.15 1.51 -25.94
N SER A 579 41.42 1.46 -25.51
CA SER A 579 41.78 1.41 -24.09
C SER A 579 41.34 2.66 -23.32
N LEU A 580 41.27 3.82 -23.97
CA LEU A 580 40.77 5.07 -23.40
C LEU A 580 39.24 5.03 -23.26
N ALA A 581 38.50 4.75 -24.34
CA ALA A 581 37.04 4.64 -24.29
C ALA A 581 36.56 3.59 -23.27
N ALA A 582 37.28 2.46 -23.16
CA ALA A 582 37.01 1.44 -22.15
C ALA A 582 37.34 1.91 -20.72
N ALA A 583 38.37 2.74 -20.51
CA ALA A 583 38.71 3.31 -19.19
C ALA A 583 37.72 4.41 -18.78
N GLU A 584 37.26 5.23 -19.74
CA GLU A 584 36.31 6.31 -19.54
C GLU A 584 34.92 5.79 -19.13
N ASN A 585 34.39 4.79 -19.86
CA ASN A 585 33.18 4.09 -19.46
C ASN A 585 33.35 3.38 -18.09
N SER A 586 34.53 2.81 -17.80
CA SER A 586 34.80 2.20 -16.48
C SER A 586 34.75 3.23 -15.35
N TYR A 587 35.32 4.42 -15.57
CA TYR A 587 35.30 5.52 -14.61
C TYR A 587 33.89 6.01 -14.32
N HIS A 588 33.12 6.35 -15.36
CA HIS A 588 31.73 6.81 -15.20
C HIS A 588 30.82 5.76 -14.57
N GLN A 589 31.01 4.48 -14.90
CA GLN A 589 30.36 3.36 -14.20
C GLN A 589 30.67 3.38 -12.70
N SER A 590 31.95 3.37 -12.31
CA SER A 590 32.33 3.34 -10.89
C SER A 590 31.91 4.58 -10.08
N LEU A 591 31.84 5.75 -10.72
CA LEU A 591 31.35 6.98 -10.09
C LEU A 591 29.83 6.94 -9.85
N VAL A 592 29.07 6.37 -10.80
CA VAL A 592 27.63 6.12 -10.64
C VAL A 592 27.37 5.01 -9.62
N ASP A 593 28.15 3.93 -9.63
CA ASP A 593 28.06 2.84 -8.65
C ASP A 593 28.33 3.35 -7.22
N TYR A 594 29.24 4.33 -7.06
CA TYR A 594 29.48 5.00 -5.78
C TYR A 594 28.27 5.80 -5.31
N ASN A 595 27.64 6.58 -6.19
CA ASN A 595 26.44 7.36 -5.85
C ASN A 595 25.25 6.44 -5.52
N LYS A 596 25.07 5.35 -6.26
CA LYS A 596 24.11 4.29 -5.91
C LYS A 596 24.44 3.56 -4.60
N ALA A 597 25.72 3.45 -4.23
CA ALA A 597 26.12 2.92 -2.92
C ALA A 597 25.78 3.87 -1.77
N ILE A 598 25.87 5.19 -1.96
CA ILE A 598 25.37 6.22 -1.02
C ILE A 598 23.84 6.05 -0.82
N VAL A 599 23.07 6.05 -1.91
CA VAL A 599 21.61 5.83 -1.88
C VAL A 599 21.26 4.51 -1.19
N ASN A 600 21.95 3.42 -1.53
CA ASN A 600 21.75 2.12 -0.88
C ASN A 600 22.11 2.18 0.62
N MET A 601 23.12 2.94 1.06
CA MET A 601 23.42 3.10 2.48
C MET A 601 22.25 3.77 3.22
N TYR A 602 21.71 4.90 2.74
CA TYR A 602 20.56 5.57 3.36
C TYR A 602 19.28 4.70 3.31
N PHE A 603 19.06 3.97 2.22
CA PHE A 603 17.99 2.97 2.12
C PHE A 603 18.14 1.86 3.18
N ARG A 604 19.36 1.37 3.43
CA ARG A 604 19.66 0.33 4.44
C ARG A 604 19.72 0.87 5.88
N GLN A 605 19.87 2.17 6.08
CA GLN A 605 19.59 2.82 7.36
C GLN A 605 18.08 3.04 7.58
N GLY A 606 17.30 3.17 6.49
CA GLY A 606 15.88 3.54 6.53
C GLY A 606 15.62 5.04 6.49
N THR A 607 16.68 5.85 6.38
CA THR A 607 16.68 7.32 6.48
C THR A 607 16.55 8.04 5.14
N LEU A 608 16.46 7.31 4.02
CA LEU A 608 16.39 7.88 2.66
C LEU A 608 15.39 9.06 2.54
N LEU A 609 14.12 8.81 2.86
CA LEU A 609 13.07 9.84 2.84
C LEU A 609 13.40 11.07 3.70
N GLN A 610 14.19 10.92 4.77
CA GLN A 610 14.59 12.03 5.63
C GLN A 610 15.75 12.84 5.02
N GLN A 611 16.65 12.23 4.25
CA GLN A 611 17.66 12.95 3.46
C GLN A 611 16.99 13.78 2.35
N ASP A 612 15.99 13.20 1.69
CA ASP A 612 15.23 13.82 0.60
C ASP A 612 14.22 14.88 1.08
N ASN A 613 14.11 15.10 2.40
CA ASN A 613 13.12 15.97 3.06
C ASN A 613 11.65 15.58 2.74
N ILE A 614 11.40 14.31 2.45
CA ILE A 614 10.07 13.74 2.19
C ILE A 614 9.42 13.36 3.52
N HIS A 615 8.30 14.01 3.84
CA HIS A 615 7.51 13.72 5.03
C HIS A 615 6.12 13.23 4.68
N LEU A 616 5.75 12.06 5.22
CA LEU A 616 4.41 11.50 5.08
C LEU A 616 3.48 12.08 6.16
N MET A 617 2.25 12.39 5.77
CA MET A 617 1.19 12.88 6.67
C MET A 617 -0.13 12.20 6.34
N GLU A 618 -0.98 12.01 7.36
CA GLU A 618 -2.36 11.59 7.15
C GLU A 618 -3.14 12.62 6.32
N GLY A 619 -4.10 12.14 5.54
CA GLY A 619 -5.08 13.00 4.88
C GLY A 619 -5.90 13.82 5.90
N LYS A 620 -6.40 14.98 5.48
CA LYS A 620 -7.27 15.81 6.33
C LYS A 620 -8.52 15.02 6.71
N TRP A 621 -8.77 14.87 8.01
CA TRP A 621 -10.01 14.28 8.49
C TRP A 621 -11.20 15.18 8.14
N GLU A 622 -12.41 14.60 8.11
CA GLU A 622 -13.64 15.37 7.91
C GLU A 622 -13.77 16.49 8.98
N PRO A 623 -14.17 17.73 8.64
CA PRO A 623 -14.27 18.83 9.60
C PRO A 623 -15.14 18.54 10.84
N GLU A 624 -16.07 17.60 10.76
CA GLU A 624 -16.85 17.10 11.89
C GLU A 624 -16.01 16.26 12.85
N ALA A 625 -15.09 15.43 12.35
CA ALA A 625 -14.21 14.59 13.17
C ALA A 625 -13.32 15.44 14.08
N TYR A 626 -12.74 16.54 13.57
CA TYR A 626 -11.99 17.50 14.39
C TYR A 626 -12.86 18.15 15.49
N ARG A 627 -14.11 18.51 15.19
CA ARG A 627 -15.06 19.05 16.18
C ARG A 627 -15.39 18.01 17.26
N GLN A 628 -15.64 16.76 16.87
CA GLN A 628 -15.90 15.65 17.79
C GLN A 628 -14.67 15.34 18.65
N ALA A 629 -13.48 15.30 18.07
CA ALA A 629 -12.23 15.09 18.78
C ALA A 629 -11.99 16.19 19.83
N PHE A 630 -12.18 17.46 19.45
CA PHE A 630 -12.10 18.58 20.39
C PHE A 630 -13.15 18.50 21.49
N ALA A 631 -14.41 18.14 21.17
CA ALA A 631 -15.46 17.95 22.16
C ALA A 631 -15.15 16.80 23.14
N ARG A 632 -14.61 15.67 22.65
CA ARG A 632 -14.16 14.51 23.45
C ARG A 632 -12.93 14.86 24.30
N ALA A 633 -12.00 15.67 23.79
CA ALA A 633 -10.86 16.17 24.55
C ALA A 633 -11.32 17.12 25.68
N LYS A 634 -12.23 18.05 25.37
CA LYS A 634 -12.83 18.96 26.36
C LYS A 634 -13.65 18.22 27.42
N SER A 635 -14.41 17.19 27.06
CA SER A 635 -15.16 16.40 28.04
C SER A 635 -14.25 15.57 28.95
N ARG A 636 -13.10 15.08 28.44
CA ARG A 636 -12.04 14.46 29.26
C ARG A 636 -11.38 15.47 30.20
N ALA A 637 -11.05 16.68 29.72
CA ALA A 637 -10.44 17.74 30.53
C ALA A 637 -11.36 18.28 31.64
N HIS A 638 -12.68 18.10 31.52
CA HIS A 638 -13.67 18.43 32.55
C HIS A 638 -14.21 17.19 33.29
N ALA A 639 -13.63 16.00 33.08
CA ALA A 639 -14.05 14.79 33.79
C ALA A 639 -13.59 14.80 35.25
N ILE A 640 -14.40 14.24 36.14
CA ILE A 640 -14.04 14.07 37.56
C ILE A 640 -12.91 13.04 37.65
N PRO A 641 -11.77 13.35 38.31
CA PRO A 641 -10.68 12.38 38.46
C PRO A 641 -11.12 11.22 39.36
N ALA A 642 -10.96 9.99 38.87
CA ALA A 642 -11.31 8.77 39.59
C ALA A 642 -10.03 8.09 40.12
N PRO A 643 -9.59 8.34 41.37
CA PRO A 643 -8.26 7.94 41.86
C PRO A 643 -8.06 6.42 42.03
N HIS A 644 -9.13 5.63 41.88
CA HIS A 644 -9.09 4.16 41.97
C HIS A 644 -9.28 3.48 40.60
N LEU A 645 -9.30 4.24 39.50
CA LEU A 645 -9.40 3.75 38.13
C LEU A 645 -8.21 4.23 37.30
N ARG A 646 -7.76 3.42 36.34
CA ARG A 646 -6.81 3.86 35.30
C ARG A 646 -7.56 4.78 34.33
N THR A 647 -7.44 6.10 34.53
CA THR A 647 -8.11 7.13 33.71
C THR A 647 -7.40 7.37 32.38
N VAL A 648 -6.09 7.18 32.35
CA VAL A 648 -5.24 7.19 31.14
C VAL A 648 -4.98 5.73 30.74
N PRO A 649 -5.11 5.34 29.45
CA PRO A 649 -4.65 4.03 29.00
C PRO A 649 -3.13 3.91 29.14
N GLU A 650 -2.62 2.69 29.27
CA GLU A 650 -1.18 2.44 29.23
C GLU A 650 -0.61 2.83 27.86
N ALA A 651 0.61 3.36 27.82
CA ALA A 651 1.23 3.84 26.58
C ALA A 651 1.29 2.72 25.53
N PHE A 652 1.04 3.10 24.26
CA PHE A 652 0.82 2.12 23.19
C PHE A 652 2.14 1.57 22.66
N ALA A 653 3.12 2.43 22.38
CA ALA A 653 4.53 2.11 22.52
C ALA A 653 4.98 2.36 23.98
N ALA A 654 6.26 2.17 24.32
CA ALA A 654 6.80 2.83 25.50
C ALA A 654 6.89 4.35 25.23
N ASP A 655 6.67 5.20 26.24
CA ASP A 655 6.95 6.65 26.15
C ASP A 655 8.46 6.90 26.00
N ASP A 656 9.28 5.98 26.54
CA ASP A 656 10.73 5.92 26.34
C ASP A 656 11.03 5.56 24.88
N HIS A 657 11.11 6.58 24.02
CA HIS A 657 11.77 6.49 22.74
C HIS A 657 13.26 6.15 22.99
N VAL A 658 13.72 4.98 22.56
CA VAL A 658 15.10 4.53 22.77
C VAL A 658 15.96 5.13 21.66
N ASP A 659 16.17 6.43 21.74
CA ASP A 659 16.92 7.22 20.74
C ASP A 659 18.42 6.84 20.74
N GLU A 660 18.94 6.37 21.86
CA GLU A 660 20.30 5.86 22.00
C GLU A 660 20.35 4.33 22.17
N VAL A 661 20.57 3.61 21.06
CA VAL A 661 21.01 2.20 21.10
C VAL A 661 22.48 2.17 21.52
N GLY A 662 22.74 2.07 22.83
CA GLY A 662 24.10 2.11 23.38
C GLY A 662 24.99 0.94 22.96
N PHE A 663 25.82 1.14 21.92
CA PHE A 663 26.76 0.13 21.44
C PHE A 663 28.07 0.12 22.26
N ALA A 664 28.33 -1.02 22.90
CA ALA A 664 29.65 -1.30 23.47
C ALA A 664 30.63 -1.73 22.37
N ALA A 665 31.40 -0.77 21.84
CA ALA A 665 32.47 -1.04 20.88
C ALA A 665 33.49 -2.06 21.46
N PRO A 666 33.72 -3.22 20.83
CA PRO A 666 34.61 -4.24 21.37
C PRO A 666 36.06 -3.74 21.40
N GLU A 667 36.83 -4.10 22.43
CA GLU A 667 38.21 -3.61 22.67
C GLU A 667 39.14 -3.73 21.46
N ALA A 668 38.94 -4.73 20.59
CA ALA A 668 39.68 -4.89 19.35
C ALA A 668 39.48 -3.74 18.34
N SER A 669 38.28 -3.13 18.31
CA SER A 669 37.95 -1.98 17.46
C SER A 669 38.47 -0.64 17.98
N GLN A 670 38.87 -0.58 19.25
CA GLN A 670 39.53 0.60 19.84
C GLN A 670 41.02 0.68 19.47
N ARG A 671 41.55 -0.31 18.76
CA ARG A 671 42.92 -0.30 18.23
C ARG A 671 42.95 0.58 16.99
N GLN A 672 43.71 1.67 17.08
CA GLN A 672 43.94 2.58 15.96
C GLN A 672 44.49 1.82 14.74
N TRP A 673 43.84 2.00 13.60
CA TRP A 673 44.23 1.36 12.33
C TRP A 673 45.66 1.78 11.95
N ASN A 674 46.56 0.82 11.72
CA ASN A 674 47.91 1.12 11.21
C ASN A 674 47.91 1.04 9.67
N PRO A 675 48.03 2.18 8.95
CA PRO A 675 48.06 2.19 7.49
C PRO A 675 49.24 1.40 6.91
N GLU A 676 50.34 1.20 7.64
CA GLU A 676 51.48 0.36 7.20
C GLU A 676 51.13 -1.13 7.00
N THR A 677 49.93 -1.56 7.44
CA THR A 677 49.42 -2.93 7.25
C THR A 677 48.23 -3.02 6.29
N GLY A 678 47.85 -1.89 5.66
CA GLY A 678 46.81 -1.83 4.64
C GLY A 678 47.35 -1.97 3.21
N LEU A 679 46.44 -1.89 2.23
CA LEU A 679 46.78 -1.62 0.84
C LEU A 679 47.39 -0.21 0.70
N GLU A 680 48.11 0.03 -0.39
CA GLU A 680 48.78 1.30 -0.66
C GLU A 680 47.81 2.50 -0.55
N PRO A 681 48.25 3.65 0.01
CA PRO A 681 47.39 4.82 0.15
C PRO A 681 46.89 5.30 -1.22
N TYR A 682 45.63 5.73 -1.27
CA TYR A 682 44.94 6.08 -2.51
C TYR A 682 45.75 7.06 -3.40
N PRO A 683 46.05 6.71 -4.66
CA PRO A 683 46.74 7.59 -5.58
C PRO A 683 45.78 8.65 -6.13
N GLU A 684 45.88 9.84 -5.54
CA GLU A 684 45.00 11.01 -5.74
C GLU A 684 43.58 10.84 -5.16
N GLU A 685 43.03 11.92 -4.61
CA GLU A 685 41.60 12.03 -4.35
C GLU A 685 40.89 12.39 -5.67
N LEU A 686 39.62 12.00 -5.81
CA LEU A 686 38.86 12.42 -7.00
C LEU A 686 38.77 13.95 -7.04
N PRO A 687 39.03 14.60 -8.19
CA PRO A 687 38.79 16.03 -8.31
C PRO A 687 37.31 16.30 -8.05
N LEU A 688 37.03 17.31 -7.22
CA LEU A 688 35.67 17.81 -7.06
C LEU A 688 35.16 18.32 -8.42
N PRO A 689 33.87 18.15 -8.75
CA PRO A 689 33.27 18.84 -9.88
C PRO A 689 33.53 20.34 -9.75
N ILE A 690 34.06 20.97 -10.79
CA ILE A 690 34.18 22.42 -10.84
C ILE A 690 32.76 22.97 -10.99
N ASP A 691 32.34 23.87 -10.09
CA ASP A 691 31.05 24.56 -10.17
C ASP A 691 30.93 25.29 -11.51
N SER A 692 30.22 24.69 -12.46
CA SER A 692 30.12 25.14 -13.86
C SER A 692 29.14 26.31 -14.04
N LEU A 693 29.16 27.25 -13.10
CA LEU A 693 28.34 28.45 -13.04
C LEU A 693 29.14 29.76 -13.17
N ASN A 694 30.44 29.69 -13.50
CA ASN A 694 31.25 30.86 -13.89
C ASN A 694 31.93 30.64 -15.26
N PRO A 695 31.44 31.26 -16.36
CA PRO A 695 31.86 30.92 -17.73
C PRO A 695 33.20 31.53 -18.20
N GLU A 696 34.09 31.97 -17.29
CA GLU A 696 35.36 32.65 -17.65
C GLU A 696 36.64 31.85 -17.32
N GLU A 697 36.58 30.73 -16.60
CA GLU A 697 37.78 29.94 -16.21
C GLU A 697 37.95 28.63 -17.02
N GLY A 698 37.28 28.51 -18.18
CA GLY A 698 37.30 27.31 -19.02
C GLY A 698 38.47 27.17 -20.00
N ASP A 699 39.25 28.24 -20.24
CA ASP A 699 40.24 28.30 -21.34
C ASP A 699 41.70 28.00 -20.91
N GLU A 700 42.02 27.89 -19.61
CA GLU A 700 43.41 27.68 -19.13
C GLU A 700 43.80 26.20 -18.90
N MET A 701 43.72 25.36 -19.94
CA MET A 701 44.48 24.09 -20.01
C MET A 701 45.18 23.85 -21.36
N GLU A 702 46.23 24.66 -21.58
CA GLU A 702 47.52 24.28 -22.18
C GLU A 702 47.52 23.30 -23.38
N SER A 703 47.24 23.84 -24.58
CA SER A 703 47.65 23.20 -25.83
C SER A 703 49.18 23.26 -26.02
N PRO A 704 49.85 22.19 -26.48
CA PRO A 704 51.31 22.16 -26.63
C PRO A 704 51.79 23.11 -27.75
N GLU A 705 52.77 23.96 -27.41
CA GLU A 705 53.23 25.07 -28.24
C GLU A 705 54.16 24.64 -29.39
N VAL A 706 54.08 25.34 -30.54
CA VAL A 706 54.94 25.11 -31.72
C VAL A 706 55.98 26.22 -31.84
N PRO A 707 57.30 25.91 -31.89
CA PRO A 707 58.36 26.92 -31.92
C PRO A 707 58.42 27.73 -33.24
N PRO A 708 59.02 28.95 -33.24
CA PRO A 708 58.33 30.09 -33.85
C PRO A 708 59.02 30.71 -35.09
N ALA A 709 58.35 31.69 -35.69
CA ALA A 709 58.95 32.70 -36.59
C ALA A 709 59.04 34.08 -35.88
N PRO A 710 60.07 34.92 -36.12
CA PRO A 710 60.39 36.05 -35.25
C PRO A 710 59.82 37.41 -35.70
N GLY A 711 59.33 38.23 -34.75
CA GLY A 711 58.90 39.61 -35.02
C GLY A 711 58.56 40.46 -33.77
N GLU A 712 59.46 41.41 -33.44
CA GLU A 712 59.23 42.71 -32.77
C GLU A 712 58.52 42.83 -31.39
N MET A 713 59.37 42.98 -30.36
CA MET A 713 59.35 44.05 -29.32
C MET A 713 58.21 44.19 -28.28
N LYS A 714 58.65 44.18 -27.00
CA LYS A 714 57.83 44.37 -25.78
C LYS A 714 57.54 45.84 -25.43
N LYS A 715 56.49 46.05 -24.63
CA LYS A 715 56.34 47.00 -23.50
C LYS A 715 55.09 46.62 -22.68
N GLU A 716 54.86 46.98 -21.43
CA GLU A 716 55.66 47.32 -20.22
C GLU A 716 54.63 47.86 -19.18
N SER A 717 54.61 47.39 -17.93
CA SER A 717 53.76 47.90 -16.81
C SER A 717 52.21 47.79 -17.00
N ASP A 718 51.36 47.82 -15.96
CA ASP A 718 51.57 48.00 -14.51
C ASP A 718 50.48 47.29 -13.65
N LYS A 719 50.68 47.18 -12.32
CA LYS A 719 49.65 46.80 -11.32
C LYS A 719 49.55 47.88 -10.24
N PRO A 720 48.35 48.27 -9.74
CA PRO A 720 48.07 47.98 -8.31
C PRO A 720 46.59 47.90 -7.81
N LYS A 721 46.38 46.97 -6.86
CA LYS A 721 45.63 47.09 -5.57
C LYS A 721 44.09 47.21 -5.46
N TYR A 722 43.51 46.18 -4.82
CA TYR A 722 42.76 46.18 -3.53
C TYR A 722 41.75 47.30 -3.16
N PHE A 723 40.48 46.90 -2.99
CA PHE A 723 39.55 47.12 -1.85
C PHE A 723 38.40 46.08 -2.06
N GLU A 724 38.10 45.09 -1.21
CA GLU A 724 37.73 45.06 0.22
C GLU A 724 36.30 45.59 0.52
N ASN A 725 35.31 44.69 0.67
CA ASN A 725 34.36 44.61 1.81
C ASN A 725 33.34 43.46 1.68
N ASP A 726 32.88 42.94 2.83
CA ASP A 726 31.84 41.90 2.96
C ASP A 726 30.42 42.35 2.55
N LYS A 727 29.59 41.39 2.09
CA LYS A 727 28.40 40.92 2.85
C LYS A 727 27.58 39.83 2.14
N SER A 728 27.54 38.64 2.74
CA SER A 728 26.55 37.60 2.45
C SER A 728 25.20 37.92 3.09
N PRO A 729 24.05 37.68 2.40
CA PRO A 729 22.73 37.73 3.03
C PRO A 729 22.50 36.47 3.87
N GLN A 730 22.03 36.62 5.12
CA GLN A 730 21.69 35.50 6.01
C GLN A 730 20.21 35.12 5.97
N LEU A 731 19.93 33.85 6.28
CA LEU A 731 18.60 33.23 6.35
C LEU A 731 17.74 33.83 7.47
N ILE A 732 16.41 33.72 7.32
CA ILE A 732 15.41 34.19 8.28
C ILE A 732 14.79 33.01 9.02
N MET A 733 14.87 33.02 10.36
CA MET A 733 14.02 32.21 11.25
C MET A 733 13.48 33.08 12.42
N PRO A 734 12.34 32.72 13.04
CA PRO A 734 11.58 33.63 13.90
C PRO A 734 12.04 33.68 15.38
N ASN A 735 11.59 34.71 16.09
CA ASN A 735 11.96 35.02 17.48
C ASN A 735 11.18 34.19 18.55
N PRO A 736 11.76 33.96 19.75
CA PRO A 736 11.14 33.24 20.87
C PRO A 736 10.58 34.13 22.00
N VAL A 737 9.72 33.56 22.86
CA VAL A 737 9.40 34.07 24.23
C VAL A 737 9.12 32.87 25.17
N GLU A 738 9.71 32.95 26.37
CA GLU A 738 9.45 32.31 27.70
C GLU A 738 8.43 31.14 27.86
N GLY A 739 8.64 30.14 28.72
CA GLY A 739 9.78 29.85 29.62
C GLY A 739 9.36 29.16 30.93
N GLN A 740 10.19 28.25 31.47
CA GLN A 740 10.07 27.74 32.86
C GLN A 740 11.37 27.09 33.37
N GLU A 741 11.65 27.18 34.67
CA GLU A 741 12.88 26.69 35.31
C GLU A 741 12.78 25.23 35.80
N VAL A 742 13.82 24.43 35.58
CA VAL A 742 14.09 23.21 36.38
C VAL A 742 15.60 23.10 36.66
N ARG A 743 15.96 22.72 37.90
CA ARG A 743 17.37 22.51 38.31
C ARG A 743 17.98 21.29 37.63
N GLN A 744 19.28 21.38 37.30
CA GLN A 744 20.12 20.22 37.09
C GLN A 744 20.87 19.87 38.39
N GLU A 745 20.75 18.63 38.86
CA GLU A 745 21.63 18.05 39.88
C GLU A 745 22.46 16.93 39.24
N THR A 746 23.79 17.05 39.29
CA THR A 746 24.71 16.09 38.65
C THR A 746 25.15 14.99 39.62
N PRO A 747 24.92 13.69 39.35
CA PRO A 747 25.47 12.62 40.16
C PRO A 747 26.98 12.47 39.93
N LYS A 748 27.78 12.57 40.99
CA LYS A 748 29.23 12.31 40.93
C LYS A 748 29.51 10.81 41.07
N PHE A 749 30.28 10.26 40.15
CA PHE A 749 30.79 8.89 40.25
C PHE A 749 31.97 8.83 41.23
N ASN A 750 32.09 7.77 42.03
CA ASN A 750 33.24 7.52 42.89
C ASN A 750 33.43 6.01 43.16
N PRO A 751 34.59 5.38 42.88
CA PRO A 751 34.72 3.91 42.89
C PRO A 751 35.57 3.35 44.05
N SER A 752 35.11 2.27 44.71
CA SER A 752 35.97 1.33 45.47
C SER A 752 35.23 0.08 45.98
N GLU A 753 35.97 -1.03 46.13
CA GLU A 753 35.66 -2.30 46.84
C GLU A 753 34.64 -3.28 46.19
N VAL A 754 34.96 -4.53 45.76
CA VAL A 754 35.62 -5.73 46.37
C VAL A 754 34.60 -6.61 47.13
N SER A 755 34.46 -7.94 46.99
CA SER A 755 35.28 -9.02 46.37
C SER A 755 34.51 -10.27 45.88
N LEU A 756 35.08 -10.98 44.89
CA LEU A 756 35.23 -12.45 44.76
C LEU A 756 34.10 -13.43 45.16
N SER A 757 33.71 -14.29 44.22
CA SER A 757 33.92 -15.75 44.36
C SER A 757 34.05 -16.41 42.98
N ALA A 758 34.80 -17.51 42.87
CA ALA A 758 35.05 -18.21 41.60
C ALA A 758 35.11 -19.73 41.79
N ILE A 759 34.55 -20.48 40.84
CA ILE A 759 34.78 -21.92 40.70
C ILE A 759 35.13 -22.21 39.23
N LYS A 760 36.25 -22.93 39.02
CA LYS A 760 36.67 -23.45 37.72
C LYS A 760 36.12 -24.86 37.54
N THR A 761 35.66 -25.21 36.34
CA THR A 761 36.05 -26.50 35.75
C THR A 761 36.10 -26.41 34.23
N SER A 762 37.22 -26.81 33.65
CA SER A 762 37.45 -26.98 32.22
C SER A 762 37.38 -28.47 31.84
N VAL A 763 37.03 -28.79 30.60
CA VAL A 763 37.72 -29.81 29.77
C VAL A 763 37.30 -29.63 28.31
N THR A 764 38.23 -29.92 27.39
CA THR A 764 38.17 -29.70 25.94
C THR A 764 37.78 -30.99 25.16
N PRO A 765 37.55 -30.95 23.82
CA PRO A 765 36.72 -31.94 23.11
C PRO A 765 37.49 -33.13 22.52
N GLN A 766 36.75 -34.12 21.99
CA GLN A 766 37.24 -35.07 20.99
C GLN A 766 36.23 -35.33 19.86
N VAL A 767 36.75 -35.94 18.79
CA VAL A 767 36.13 -36.20 17.48
C VAL A 767 36.11 -37.71 17.24
N SER A 768 35.10 -38.28 16.56
CA SER A 768 35.25 -39.24 15.42
C SER A 768 34.06 -40.15 15.10
N SER A 769 33.87 -40.36 13.79
CA SER A 769 33.51 -41.59 13.05
C SER A 769 32.27 -42.47 13.35
N VAL A 770 31.41 -42.57 12.33
CA VAL A 770 30.99 -43.80 11.59
C VAL A 770 30.39 -44.99 12.37
N SER A 771 29.11 -45.32 12.08
CA SER A 771 28.69 -46.62 11.45
C SER A 771 27.16 -46.77 11.28
N ASN A 772 26.75 -47.52 10.25
CA ASN A 772 25.42 -48.15 10.05
C ASN A 772 25.56 -49.66 10.36
N PRO A 773 24.52 -50.41 10.80
CA PRO A 773 23.33 -50.81 9.99
C PRO A 773 22.01 -50.76 10.82
N SER A 774 20.82 -51.31 10.49
CA SER A 774 20.40 -52.38 9.56
C SER A 774 18.96 -52.25 9.04
N GLU A 775 18.64 -53.03 8.01
CA GLU A 775 17.29 -53.38 7.47
C GLU A 775 16.85 -54.80 8.00
N PRO A 776 15.67 -55.43 7.68
CA PRO A 776 15.00 -55.49 6.35
C PRO A 776 13.45 -55.66 6.30
N SER A 777 12.95 -56.05 5.12
CA SER A 777 11.59 -56.50 4.70
C SER A 777 10.57 -55.40 4.33
N GLU A 778 9.78 -55.46 3.24
CA GLU A 778 9.67 -56.37 2.07
C GLU A 778 8.76 -55.68 0.99
N ASN A 779 8.62 -56.00 -0.31
CA ASN A 779 9.26 -56.94 -1.28
C ASN A 779 8.87 -56.53 -2.75
N GLN A 780 9.26 -57.34 -3.76
CA GLN A 780 8.71 -57.50 -5.13
C GLN A 780 8.90 -56.37 -6.16
N GLY A 781 10.12 -56.31 -6.70
CA GLY A 781 10.47 -55.52 -7.89
C GLY A 781 10.23 -56.14 -9.27
N LYS A 782 10.58 -55.34 -10.28
CA LYS A 782 11.00 -55.62 -11.68
C LYS A 782 11.68 -54.31 -12.16
N VAL A 783 12.93 -54.20 -12.60
CA VAL A 783 13.70 -54.97 -13.62
C VAL A 783 13.05 -54.80 -15.00
N GLN A 784 13.69 -54.19 -16.02
CA GLN A 784 15.13 -54.08 -16.34
C GLN A 784 15.54 -52.76 -17.07
N LEU A 785 16.86 -52.55 -17.21
CA LEU A 785 17.61 -51.46 -17.89
C LEU A 785 18.46 -52.07 -19.05
N PRO A 786 19.28 -51.35 -19.87
CA PRO A 786 19.31 -49.92 -20.27
C PRO A 786 19.71 -49.64 -21.78
N GLU A 787 19.91 -48.36 -22.12
CA GLU A 787 21.07 -47.77 -22.85
C GLU A 787 21.18 -47.51 -24.39
N ILE A 788 21.76 -46.32 -24.67
CA ILE A 788 22.39 -45.66 -25.86
C ILE A 788 22.01 -46.00 -27.32
N MET A 789 21.78 -44.96 -28.13
CA MET A 789 22.50 -44.69 -29.42
C MET A 789 22.36 -43.21 -29.84
N GLN A 790 23.34 -42.68 -30.58
CA GLN A 790 23.36 -41.31 -31.14
C GLN A 790 23.07 -41.33 -32.67
N THR A 791 22.76 -40.18 -33.29
CA THR A 791 23.38 -39.72 -34.58
C THR A 791 22.87 -38.34 -35.03
N ASN A 792 23.66 -37.66 -35.88
CA ASN A 792 23.36 -36.34 -36.49
C ASN A 792 22.74 -36.46 -37.91
N GLY A 793 22.01 -35.45 -38.40
CA GLY A 793 21.31 -35.54 -39.71
C GLY A 793 20.83 -34.24 -40.39
N LEU A 794 21.76 -33.32 -40.69
CA LEU A 794 21.69 -32.20 -41.66
C LEU A 794 20.47 -32.07 -42.62
N ARG A 795 19.91 -30.84 -42.76
CA ARG A 795 19.99 -30.03 -44.01
C ARG A 795 19.38 -28.61 -43.93
N ASN A 796 20.09 -27.63 -44.51
CA ASN A 796 19.57 -26.31 -44.88
C ASN A 796 19.07 -26.32 -46.34
N VAL A 797 17.99 -25.58 -46.66
CA VAL A 797 17.69 -25.10 -48.02
C VAL A 797 17.06 -23.69 -48.00
N LEU A 798 17.90 -22.69 -48.30
CA LEU A 798 17.69 -21.49 -49.14
C LEU A 798 16.32 -20.77 -49.19
N ASN A 799 16.36 -19.48 -48.84
CA ASN A 799 15.58 -18.37 -49.43
C ASN A 799 16.20 -18.01 -50.82
N PRO A 800 15.51 -17.39 -51.81
CA PRO A 800 15.25 -15.94 -51.79
C PRO A 800 14.00 -15.40 -52.56
N LYS A 801 13.71 -14.11 -52.32
CA LYS A 801 13.21 -13.03 -53.22
C LYS A 801 12.34 -13.34 -54.47
N ASP A 802 11.32 -12.49 -54.69
CA ASP A 802 11.34 -11.53 -55.83
C ASP A 802 10.38 -10.32 -55.68
N GLN A 803 10.85 -9.18 -56.21
CA GLN A 803 10.20 -8.11 -57.02
C GLN A 803 8.70 -7.76 -56.80
N GLU A 804 8.30 -6.53 -56.44
CA GLU A 804 8.37 -5.19 -57.10
C GLU A 804 7.07 -4.77 -57.84
N HIS A 805 6.71 -3.49 -57.69
CA HIS A 805 5.75 -2.63 -58.42
C HIS A 805 4.63 -3.24 -59.32
N SER A 806 3.33 -2.99 -59.05
CA SER A 806 2.51 -1.80 -59.48
C SER A 806 2.22 -1.74 -61.01
N PRO A 807 1.31 -0.89 -61.58
CA PRO A 807 0.33 0.07 -60.99
C PRO A 807 -1.11 0.07 -61.65
N LEU A 808 -2.03 0.90 -61.12
CA LEU A 808 -3.20 1.54 -61.81
C LEU A 808 -4.32 0.62 -62.38
N GLU A 809 -5.54 1.07 -62.79
CA GLU A 809 -6.03 2.43 -63.07
C GLU A 809 -7.53 2.70 -62.70
N ASN A 810 -7.82 3.96 -62.36
CA ASN A 810 -9.07 4.75 -62.29
C ASN A 810 -10.45 4.16 -62.71
N ALA A 811 -11.48 4.48 -61.92
CA ALA A 811 -12.82 4.83 -62.42
C ALA A 811 -13.57 5.80 -61.46
N ASN A 812 -14.12 6.89 -61.99
CA ASN A 812 -15.10 7.74 -61.29
C ASN A 812 -16.51 7.13 -61.41
N LEU A 813 -17.40 7.36 -60.43
CA LEU A 813 -18.86 7.42 -60.67
C LEU A 813 -19.61 8.12 -59.51
N GLU A 814 -20.85 8.51 -59.78
CA GLU A 814 -21.61 9.53 -59.06
C GLU A 814 -22.80 9.00 -58.22
N TRP A 815 -23.24 9.83 -57.26
CA TRP A 815 -24.61 9.96 -56.74
C TRP A 815 -25.33 8.77 -56.04
N LYS A 816 -25.54 8.94 -54.72
CA LYS A 816 -26.83 9.19 -54.01
C LYS A 816 -28.07 8.27 -54.25
N PRO A 817 -29.09 8.25 -53.33
CA PRO A 817 -29.26 9.04 -52.10
C PRO A 817 -29.48 8.20 -50.81
N ALA A 818 -29.60 8.89 -49.67
CA ALA A 818 -30.18 8.36 -48.43
C ALA A 818 -31.65 8.78 -48.28
N PRO A 819 -32.49 8.08 -47.48
CA PRO A 819 -33.78 8.59 -47.02
C PRO A 819 -33.59 9.62 -45.88
N THR A 820 -34.36 10.71 -45.90
CA THR A 820 -34.25 11.84 -44.96
C THR A 820 -35.26 11.78 -43.80
N PRO A 821 -34.95 12.39 -42.63
CA PRO A 821 -35.92 12.68 -41.57
C PRO A 821 -36.57 14.06 -41.75
N GLU A 822 -37.87 14.18 -41.46
CA GLU A 822 -38.63 15.43 -41.33
C GLU A 822 -40.01 15.10 -40.70
N MET A 823 -40.73 15.96 -39.97
CA MET A 823 -40.45 17.28 -39.37
C MET A 823 -40.72 17.16 -37.85
N SER A 824 -40.69 18.15 -36.94
CA SER A 824 -40.56 19.64 -36.95
C SER A 824 -39.97 20.06 -35.56
N ASN A 825 -39.85 21.32 -35.10
CA ASN A 825 -40.35 22.63 -35.54
C ASN A 825 -39.44 23.77 -35.02
N SER A 826 -39.94 25.02 -34.98
CA SER A 826 -39.29 26.25 -34.45
C SER A 826 -40.38 27.32 -34.19
N PRO A 827 -40.08 28.60 -33.83
CA PRO A 827 -38.84 29.29 -33.43
C PRO A 827 -38.94 29.77 -31.94
N VAL A 828 -38.29 30.80 -31.34
CA VAL A 828 -37.42 31.95 -31.71
C VAL A 828 -36.45 32.22 -30.54
N GLY A 829 -35.22 32.74 -30.65
CA GLY A 829 -34.39 32.97 -31.85
C GLY A 829 -33.65 34.34 -31.90
N LYS A 830 -32.36 34.36 -31.48
CA LYS A 830 -31.34 35.43 -31.73
C LYS A 830 -31.50 36.72 -30.88
N THR A 831 -30.49 37.60 -30.62
CA THR A 831 -29.11 37.77 -31.16
C THR A 831 -28.21 38.64 -30.24
N SER A 832 -26.87 38.62 -30.46
CA SER A 832 -25.91 39.77 -30.30
C SER A 832 -25.57 40.27 -28.86
N VAL A 833 -24.38 40.06 -28.24
CA VAL A 833 -22.98 40.54 -28.52
C VAL A 833 -22.59 41.85 -27.78
N LYS A 834 -21.32 41.92 -27.29
CA LYS A 834 -20.59 43.06 -26.63
C LYS A 834 -21.06 43.43 -25.20
N SER A 835 -20.26 44.08 -24.32
CA SER A 835 -18.79 44.17 -24.09
C SER A 835 -18.49 45.08 -22.86
N LEU A 836 -17.22 45.11 -22.41
CA LEU A 836 -16.56 46.16 -21.56
C LEU A 836 -16.70 46.13 -20.02
N VAL A 837 -15.53 45.91 -19.40
CA VAL A 837 -14.97 46.44 -18.11
C VAL A 837 -14.76 47.97 -18.22
N PRO A 838 -14.65 48.85 -17.17
CA PRO A 838 -14.31 48.70 -15.72
C PRO A 838 -15.42 49.29 -14.77
N ASP A 839 -15.27 49.75 -13.51
CA ASP A 839 -14.14 50.29 -12.71
C ASP A 839 -14.36 50.29 -11.15
N LYS A 840 -13.47 50.97 -10.40
CA LYS A 840 -13.16 50.86 -8.96
C LYS A 840 -14.01 51.68 -7.97
N SER A 841 -13.70 51.42 -6.67
CA SER A 841 -13.74 52.34 -5.51
C SER A 841 -15.07 52.44 -4.73
N ALA A 842 -15.13 52.74 -3.42
CA ALA A 842 -14.09 53.05 -2.41
C ALA A 842 -14.54 52.61 -0.98
N GLN A 843 -13.63 52.72 0.02
CA GLN A 843 -13.82 53.09 1.46
C GLN A 843 -15.16 52.78 2.19
N GLY A 844 -15.24 52.40 3.48
CA GLY A 844 -14.24 52.23 4.55
C GLY A 844 -14.81 52.64 5.94
N ARG A 845 -14.30 52.05 7.04
CA ARG A 845 -14.47 52.40 8.48
C ARG A 845 -15.78 52.07 9.27
N THR A 846 -15.62 51.16 10.25
CA THR A 846 -16.01 51.25 11.70
C THR A 846 -17.48 51.40 12.16
N SER A 847 -17.97 50.49 13.02
CA SER A 847 -17.90 50.61 14.51
C SER A 847 -19.04 49.91 15.31
N LYS A 848 -18.73 49.59 16.59
CA LYS A 848 -19.62 49.48 17.78
C LYS A 848 -20.61 48.30 17.96
N PHE A 849 -20.30 47.50 18.97
CA PHE A 849 -21.24 46.80 19.85
C PHE A 849 -22.24 47.75 20.54
N PRO A 850 -23.40 47.23 21.00
CA PRO A 850 -24.00 47.58 22.27
C PRO A 850 -23.66 46.56 23.37
N LYS A 851 -23.46 47.02 24.61
CA LYS A 851 -23.53 46.19 25.83
C LYS A 851 -24.96 46.18 26.38
N GLY A 852 -25.33 45.11 27.08
CA GLY A 852 -26.48 45.06 28.00
C GLY A 852 -26.09 44.21 29.21
N GLU A 853 -26.39 44.66 30.43
CA GLU A 853 -25.77 44.13 31.65
C GLU A 853 -26.74 43.41 32.61
N VAL A 854 -26.28 42.24 33.09
CA VAL A 854 -26.37 41.74 34.47
C VAL A 854 -27.76 41.64 35.14
N LYS A 855 -28.15 40.40 35.48
CA LYS A 855 -28.37 39.98 36.89
C LYS A 855 -28.49 38.44 37.05
N LEU A 856 -27.83 37.94 38.09
CA LEU A 856 -28.10 36.63 38.71
C LEU A 856 -29.29 36.76 39.69
N PRO A 857 -29.95 35.64 40.02
CA PRO A 857 -29.92 35.21 41.43
C PRO A 857 -29.49 33.75 41.61
N THR A 858 -29.34 33.35 42.88
CA THR A 858 -28.73 32.09 43.33
C THR A 858 -29.73 31.16 44.03
N SER A 859 -29.22 30.00 44.46
CA SER A 859 -29.80 29.01 45.39
C SER A 859 -30.71 27.93 44.78
N ALA A 860 -30.83 26.81 45.50
CA ALA A 860 -31.42 25.56 45.02
C ALA A 860 -32.41 25.00 46.05
N SER A 861 -33.56 24.52 45.58
CA SER A 861 -34.42 23.48 46.17
C SER A 861 -35.63 23.25 45.26
N GLY A 862 -36.33 22.12 45.45
CA GLY A 862 -37.58 21.82 44.73
C GLY A 862 -37.47 20.62 43.78
N MET A 863 -38.03 19.50 44.20
CA MET A 863 -38.40 18.39 43.30
C MET A 863 -39.83 18.59 42.79
N ALA A 864 -40.13 17.90 41.68
CA ALA A 864 -41.46 17.56 41.18
C ALA A 864 -42.32 18.65 40.49
N HIS A 865 -43.29 18.12 39.74
CA HIS A 865 -44.36 18.73 38.96
C HIS A 865 -44.10 19.26 37.52
N ASP A 866 -45.12 18.95 36.70
CA ASP A 866 -45.54 19.52 35.42
C ASP A 866 -44.57 19.46 34.22
N LEU A 867 -44.46 18.26 33.64
CA LEU A 867 -44.36 18.10 32.19
C LEU A 867 -45.76 17.87 31.60
N GLY A 868 -46.37 18.92 31.06
CA GLY A 868 -47.67 18.81 30.38
C GLY A 868 -48.03 20.07 29.58
N LYS A 869 -48.43 19.87 28.32
CA LYS A 869 -48.74 20.88 27.28
C LYS A 869 -47.46 21.52 26.68
N ALA A 870 -47.38 21.84 25.38
CA ALA A 870 -48.38 21.73 24.30
C ALA A 870 -47.74 21.35 22.94
N ILE A 871 -48.57 20.78 22.06
CA ILE A 871 -48.34 20.64 20.61
C ILE A 871 -49.05 21.83 19.93
N PRO A 872 -48.40 22.52 18.98
CA PRO A 872 -48.86 22.49 17.57
C PRO A 872 -47.68 22.23 16.61
N ALA A 873 -47.75 21.39 15.57
CA ALA A 873 -48.79 21.11 14.56
C ALA A 873 -48.83 22.12 13.40
N TYR A 874 -48.70 21.57 12.18
CA TYR A 874 -48.48 22.24 10.88
C TYR A 874 -47.11 22.96 10.75
N LYS A 875 -46.47 22.93 9.58
CA LYS A 875 -47.00 22.69 8.23
C LYS A 875 -46.07 21.80 7.38
#